data_AF-A0A2V4NEH5-F1
#
_entry.id   AF-A0A2V4NEH5-F1
#
_cell.length_a   1.000
_cell.length_b   1.000
_cell.length_c   1.000
_cell.angle_alpha   90.00
_cell.angle_beta   90.00
_cell.angle_gamma   90.00
#
_symmetry.space_group_name_H-M   'P 1'
#
loop_
_entity.id
_entity.type
_entity.pdbx_description
1 polymer ?
#
loop_
_entity_poly.entity_id
_entity_poly.type
_entity_poly.pdbx_seq_one_letter_code
_entity_poly.pdbx_strand_id
1 'polypeptide(L)'
;MVTYDELANTNLSALDTVATDFEQLVRKWEYESDFQGDVLNPLSASGWSGPAAQAAVGQLTQARTQIEAAFNETSALAKALRDAHDQFAACQKTLHQIQQDAQTQGLTISADGTQVTWTMPPDLPHNAGVREEYRQGMDQEAANLAQRLKTVLQQATEADQAAAAALAADTGTNQQSFNAAPVGGIPEEEAAQAAALASQGNNLTNAQLAQLDALLKAHANDPAFSTAFYRDLGPQGTLKFWGQLSEGSTGLIKPDQARLDILTDMQTQLGTSLASATNTQNWPHLSDQWEAGLRAAGAQRIQLAGPDDFNYQPYGYQILGSILRTGNYDPRFLDPIAEHVTQLTQKNPDMWAMAMPQPPCPDVKTNFLGGGSGFNPVSSILEGLGHSPAAATDFFHNPETLYNADGTPSGHTAPNGYLNFLTDTDKNRTFADVAWPNQNSLATAAAYEPTALGHALQAGTTGVAWDAPNGTPLPQHTEATNDVMRQVVDKFGGNPSLIQGDGAPFRAMNGSLANMTASYIGDVNQAVSFPAGSHLSVFGAPANLDQNHTFGLVDALGQDPGSYGTVQQAQNGYLAGQIQNEAHQPGDVNANLARVASQGGQVDGILANGRARGVAQAGWASDAAYNQAIDSNTGIANTIYSQTVGGVVGKVPILGDIANDQVSGMITDIGNSYHHDSTAQSISTNTDIVTSGKAAAAQAAQDATRQALLNTGLDPAGQTTANVGQAAEVGFAAGLGLDLSVHQGDK
;
A
#
# COMPACT_ATOMS: atom_id res chain seq x y z
N MET A 1 9.16 13.02 38.73
CA MET A 1 10.00 13.92 37.89
C MET A 1 11.41 13.67 38.33
N VAL A 2 12.28 13.31 37.39
CA VAL A 2 13.68 12.96 37.69
C VAL A 2 14.47 14.25 37.95
N THR A 3 15.18 14.29 39.07
CA THR A 3 16.01 15.42 39.47
C THR A 3 17.43 15.31 38.92
N TYR A 4 18.15 16.43 38.95
CA TYR A 4 19.57 16.48 38.58
C TYR A 4 20.44 15.49 39.36
N ASP A 5 20.26 15.45 40.68
CA ASP A 5 21.04 14.59 41.56
C ASP A 5 20.73 13.11 41.31
N GLU A 6 19.46 12.76 41.15
CA GLU A 6 19.03 11.39 40.82
C GLU A 6 19.65 10.92 39.49
N LEU A 7 19.55 11.72 38.42
CA LEU A 7 20.10 11.33 37.12
C LEU A 7 21.64 11.25 37.13
N ALA A 8 22.31 12.17 37.84
CA ALA A 8 23.76 12.21 37.91
C ALA A 8 24.37 11.05 38.71
N ASN A 9 23.71 10.62 39.79
CA ASN A 9 24.34 9.80 40.82
C ASN A 9 23.71 8.41 40.98
N THR A 10 22.54 8.13 40.39
CA THR A 10 21.94 6.79 40.47
C THR A 10 22.81 5.77 39.77
N ASN A 11 23.13 4.67 40.46
CA ASN A 11 23.83 3.53 39.88
C ASN A 11 22.84 2.61 39.15
N LEU A 12 22.93 2.57 37.82
CA LEU A 12 22.06 1.77 36.97
C LEU A 12 22.45 0.28 36.90
N SER A 13 23.55 -0.16 37.53
CA SER A 13 24.03 -1.55 37.45
C SER A 13 23.03 -2.57 37.97
N ALA A 14 22.24 -2.22 38.98
CA ALA A 14 21.20 -3.11 39.51
C ALA A 14 20.07 -3.32 38.48
N LEU A 15 19.67 -2.25 37.78
CA LEU A 15 18.66 -2.33 36.73
C LEU A 15 19.17 -3.14 35.53
N ASP A 16 20.42 -2.93 35.12
CA ASP A 16 21.09 -3.75 34.09
C ASP A 16 21.11 -5.24 34.45
N THR A 17 21.45 -5.56 35.70
CA THR A 17 21.50 -6.94 36.20
C THR A 17 20.11 -7.58 36.14
N VAL A 18 19.08 -6.90 36.64
CA VAL A 18 17.71 -7.46 36.65
C VAL A 18 17.17 -7.59 35.22
N ALA A 19 17.40 -6.61 34.34
CA ALA A 19 17.05 -6.73 32.92
C ALA A 19 17.72 -7.95 32.28
N THR A 20 19.03 -8.12 32.52
CA THR A 20 19.80 -9.27 32.01
C THR A 20 19.29 -10.61 32.55
N ASP A 21 18.94 -10.69 33.83
CA ASP A 21 18.43 -11.92 34.45
C ASP A 21 17.08 -12.33 33.83
N PHE A 22 16.18 -11.37 33.61
CA PHE A 22 14.90 -11.61 32.94
C PHE A 22 15.10 -12.00 31.47
N GLU A 23 15.96 -11.31 30.71
CA GLU A 23 16.32 -11.70 29.34
C GLU A 23 16.87 -13.13 29.27
N GLN A 24 17.73 -13.52 30.22
CA GLN A 24 18.26 -14.88 30.28
C GLN A 24 17.20 -15.92 30.65
N LEU A 25 16.23 -15.55 31.49
CA LEU A 25 15.11 -16.43 31.83
C LEU A 25 14.25 -16.71 30.60
N VAL A 26 13.95 -15.67 29.81
CA VAL A 26 13.19 -15.78 28.55
C VAL A 26 13.96 -16.64 27.53
N ARG A 27 15.25 -16.34 27.31
CA ARG A 27 16.12 -17.09 26.36
C ARG A 27 16.29 -18.57 26.70
N LYS A 28 16.08 -18.96 27.96
CA LYS A 28 16.21 -20.35 28.45
C LYS A 28 14.84 -20.96 28.76
N TRP A 29 13.76 -20.38 28.25
CA TRP A 29 12.41 -20.80 28.58
C TRP A 29 12.02 -22.07 27.83
N GLU A 30 12.37 -23.21 28.39
CA GLU A 30 12.04 -24.55 27.83
C GLU A 30 10.73 -25.12 28.40
N TYR A 31 10.07 -24.40 29.32
CA TYR A 31 8.89 -24.93 30.03
C TYR A 31 7.72 -25.28 29.12
N GLU A 32 7.49 -24.55 28.02
CA GLU A 32 6.41 -24.89 27.08
C GLU A 32 6.74 -26.19 26.33
N SER A 33 7.96 -26.29 25.78
CA SER A 33 8.41 -27.49 25.07
C SER A 33 8.46 -28.71 25.97
N ASP A 34 8.92 -28.56 27.21
CA ASP A 34 8.99 -29.62 28.21
C ASP A 34 7.58 -30.06 28.61
N PHE A 35 6.67 -29.11 28.87
CA PHE A 35 5.29 -29.45 29.20
C PHE A 35 4.58 -30.17 28.04
N GLN A 36 4.79 -29.73 26.80
CA GLN A 36 4.26 -30.40 25.62
C GLN A 36 4.87 -31.79 25.44
N GLY A 37 6.20 -31.89 25.50
CA GLY A 37 6.98 -33.09 25.23
C GLY A 37 6.86 -34.17 26.29
N ASP A 38 6.92 -33.79 27.57
CA ASP A 38 7.02 -34.73 28.69
C ASP A 38 5.67 -35.00 29.36
N VAL A 39 4.69 -34.09 29.20
CA VAL A 39 3.36 -34.24 29.82
C VAL A 39 2.28 -34.47 28.78
N LEU A 40 2.07 -33.53 27.86
CA LEU A 40 0.92 -33.59 26.94
C LEU A 40 1.05 -34.72 25.92
N ASN A 41 2.22 -34.88 25.29
CA ASN A 41 2.44 -35.90 24.26
C ASN A 41 2.29 -37.32 24.82
N PRO A 42 2.91 -37.71 25.96
CA PRO A 42 2.76 -39.05 26.52
C PRO A 42 1.33 -39.33 27.00
N LEU A 43 0.66 -38.34 27.59
CA LEU A 43 -0.74 -38.48 28.00
C LEU A 43 -1.66 -38.71 26.79
N SER A 44 -1.46 -37.96 25.72
CA SER A 44 -2.24 -38.10 24.47
C SER A 44 -2.01 -39.47 23.83
N ALA A 45 -0.78 -39.98 23.88
CA ALA A 45 -0.40 -41.29 23.37
C ALA A 45 -0.86 -42.47 24.26
N SER A 46 -1.25 -42.23 25.52
CA SER A 46 -1.56 -43.29 26.50
C SER A 46 -2.89 -44.02 26.27
N GLY A 47 -3.80 -43.46 25.46
CA GLY A 47 -5.15 -43.98 25.29
C GLY A 47 -6.08 -43.75 26.51
N TRP A 48 -5.66 -42.92 27.48
CA TRP A 48 -6.46 -42.60 28.66
C TRP A 48 -7.74 -41.82 28.28
N SER A 49 -8.89 -42.32 28.72
CA SER A 49 -10.21 -41.76 28.38
C SER A 49 -11.20 -41.89 29.54
N GLY A 50 -12.31 -41.15 29.46
CA GLY A 50 -13.36 -41.08 30.48
C GLY A 50 -13.40 -39.76 31.26
N PRO A 51 -14.33 -39.60 32.22
CA PRO A 51 -14.57 -38.31 32.89
C PRO A 51 -13.35 -37.72 33.62
N ALA A 52 -12.50 -38.57 34.20
CA ALA A 52 -11.27 -38.13 34.86
C ALA A 52 -10.23 -37.60 33.86
N ALA A 53 -10.11 -38.24 32.69
CA ALA A 53 -9.23 -37.78 31.61
C ALA A 53 -9.68 -36.41 31.07
N GLN A 54 -10.99 -36.23 30.87
CA GLN A 54 -11.56 -34.95 30.42
C GLN A 54 -11.30 -33.81 31.41
N ALA A 55 -11.48 -34.06 32.72
CA ALA A 55 -11.19 -33.07 33.75
C ALA A 55 -9.69 -32.71 33.81
N ALA A 56 -8.82 -33.71 33.67
CA ALA A 56 -7.38 -33.49 33.62
C ALA A 56 -6.95 -32.69 32.39
N VAL A 57 -7.51 -32.97 31.21
CA VAL A 57 -7.27 -32.18 29.99
C VAL A 57 -7.59 -30.71 30.23
N GLY A 58 -8.74 -30.39 30.84
CA GLY A 58 -9.10 -29.01 31.15
C GLY A 58 -8.07 -28.29 32.05
N GLN A 59 -7.58 -28.98 33.09
CA GLN A 59 -6.56 -28.44 33.99
C GLN A 59 -5.18 -28.30 33.32
N LEU A 60 -4.79 -29.27 32.48
CA LEU A 60 -3.53 -29.23 31.75
C LEU A 60 -3.54 -28.12 30.68
N THR A 61 -4.66 -27.91 30.00
CA THR A 61 -4.84 -26.77 29.09
C THR A 61 -4.69 -25.46 29.87
N GLN A 62 -5.32 -25.32 31.04
CA GLN A 62 -5.18 -24.12 31.86
C GLN A 62 -3.73 -23.90 32.32
N ALA A 63 -3.04 -24.95 32.76
CA ALA A 63 -1.65 -24.87 33.17
C ALA A 63 -0.75 -24.43 32.00
N ARG A 64 -0.96 -25.01 30.82
CA ARG A 64 -0.26 -24.60 29.59
C ARG A 64 -0.48 -23.13 29.29
N THR A 65 -1.72 -22.66 29.27
CA THR A 65 -2.06 -21.25 29.04
C THR A 65 -1.39 -20.32 30.06
N GLN A 66 -1.20 -20.76 31.31
CA GLN A 66 -0.48 -19.98 32.31
C GLN A 66 1.04 -20.01 32.12
N ILE A 67 1.64 -21.10 31.63
CA ILE A 67 3.06 -21.15 31.27
C ILE A 67 3.34 -20.20 30.09
N GLU A 68 2.45 -20.18 29.11
CA GLU A 68 2.52 -19.26 27.95
C GLU A 68 2.38 -17.80 28.40
N ALA A 69 1.35 -17.48 29.19
CA ALA A 69 1.17 -16.14 29.73
C ALA A 69 2.37 -15.69 30.59
N ALA A 70 2.98 -16.61 31.35
CA ALA A 70 4.18 -16.32 32.12
C ALA A 70 5.39 -15.98 31.23
N PHE A 71 5.56 -16.68 30.10
CA PHE A 71 6.61 -16.35 29.13
C PHE A 71 6.40 -14.94 28.56
N ASN A 72 5.20 -14.65 28.07
CA ASN A 72 4.87 -13.35 27.48
C ASN A 72 5.11 -12.23 28.51
N GLU A 73 4.56 -12.36 29.72
CA GLU A 73 4.74 -11.36 30.78
C GLU A 73 6.22 -11.18 31.14
N THR A 74 6.98 -12.28 31.25
CA THR A 74 8.42 -12.21 31.56
C THR A 74 9.21 -11.54 30.43
N SER A 75 8.86 -11.84 29.17
CA SER A 75 9.45 -11.23 27.97
C SER A 75 9.20 -9.72 27.93
N ALA A 76 7.97 -9.31 28.22
CA ALA A 76 7.56 -7.92 28.30
C ALA A 76 8.30 -7.15 29.39
N LEU A 77 8.39 -7.74 30.58
CA LEU A 77 9.15 -7.18 31.70
C LEU A 77 10.63 -7.06 31.37
N ALA A 78 11.22 -8.08 30.75
CA ALA A 78 12.62 -8.05 30.31
C ALA A 78 12.87 -6.84 29.40
N LYS A 79 12.01 -6.65 28.39
CA LYS A 79 12.09 -5.50 27.48
C LYS A 79 11.90 -4.17 28.20
N ALA A 80 10.85 -4.02 29.02
CA ALA A 80 10.58 -2.78 29.74
C ALA A 80 11.74 -2.37 30.66
N LEU A 81 12.36 -3.33 31.34
CA LEU A 81 13.53 -3.11 32.20
C LEU A 81 14.77 -2.72 31.38
N ARG A 82 15.00 -3.37 30.23
CA ARG A 82 16.12 -3.06 29.33
C ARG A 82 15.97 -1.67 28.70
N ASP A 83 14.80 -1.35 28.15
CA ASP A 83 14.50 -0.05 27.55
C ASP A 83 14.70 1.07 28.59
N ALA A 84 14.22 0.87 29.82
CA ALA A 84 14.41 1.82 30.92
C ALA A 84 15.91 2.01 31.24
N HIS A 85 16.67 0.91 31.36
CA HIS A 85 18.12 0.98 31.58
C HIS A 85 18.82 1.81 30.51
N ASP A 86 18.59 1.50 29.24
CA ASP A 86 19.32 2.10 28.12
C ASP A 86 19.00 3.59 27.97
N GLN A 87 17.73 3.97 28.17
CA GLN A 87 17.31 5.38 28.16
C GLN A 87 17.91 6.17 29.32
N PHE A 88 17.91 5.63 30.54
CA PHE A 88 18.55 6.30 31.68
C PHE A 88 20.07 6.39 31.50
N ALA A 89 20.72 5.35 30.98
CA ALA A 89 22.15 5.36 30.71
C ALA A 89 22.52 6.42 29.66
N ALA A 90 21.73 6.56 28.61
CA ALA A 90 21.90 7.60 27.59
C ALA A 90 21.72 9.02 28.16
N CYS A 91 20.70 9.23 29.00
CA CYS A 91 20.45 10.50 29.68
C CYS A 91 21.58 10.84 30.67
N GLN A 92 22.04 9.89 31.48
CA GLN A 92 23.14 10.05 32.43
C GLN A 92 24.45 10.39 31.71
N LYS A 93 24.76 9.68 30.61
CA LYS A 93 25.91 10.01 29.76
C LYS A 93 25.84 11.43 29.21
N THR A 94 24.67 11.85 28.73
CA THR A 94 24.45 13.21 28.21
C THR A 94 24.61 14.25 29.33
N LEU A 95 24.10 13.97 30.53
CA LEU A 95 24.25 14.84 31.69
C LEU A 95 25.73 15.01 32.10
N HIS A 96 26.50 13.92 32.12
CA HIS A 96 27.94 13.99 32.40
C HIS A 96 28.70 14.79 31.34
N GLN A 97 28.31 14.69 30.06
CA GLN A 97 28.85 15.55 29.02
C GLN A 97 28.53 17.02 29.27
N ILE A 98 27.29 17.34 29.67
CA ILE A 98 26.89 18.70 30.04
C ILE A 98 27.72 19.23 31.23
N GLN A 99 27.96 18.40 32.25
CA GLN A 99 28.82 18.75 33.38
C GLN A 99 30.27 19.05 32.94
N GLN A 100 30.82 18.24 32.03
CA GLN A 100 32.16 18.44 31.49
C GLN A 100 32.26 19.70 30.64
N ASP A 101 31.26 19.96 29.80
CA ASP A 101 31.18 21.17 28.98
C ASP A 101 31.11 22.41 29.87
N ALA A 102 30.30 22.39 30.94
CA ALA A 102 30.21 23.49 31.90
C ALA A 102 31.58 23.82 32.50
N GLN A 103 32.31 22.81 32.98
CA GLN A 103 33.65 22.98 33.55
C GLN A 103 34.63 23.57 32.52
N THR A 104 34.60 23.06 31.28
CA THR A 104 35.49 23.51 30.20
C THR A 104 35.21 24.96 29.79
N GLN A 105 33.95 25.38 29.85
CA GLN A 105 33.50 26.73 29.49
C GLN A 105 33.57 27.73 30.65
N GLY A 106 34.00 27.32 31.84
CA GLY A 106 34.04 28.19 33.03
C GLY A 106 32.65 28.51 33.62
N LEU A 107 31.67 27.66 33.34
CA LEU A 107 30.31 27.71 33.89
C LEU A 107 30.22 26.83 35.15
N THR A 108 29.35 27.23 36.07
CA THR A 108 29.05 26.49 37.31
C THR A 108 27.58 26.12 37.34
N ILE A 109 27.30 24.82 37.35
CA ILE A 109 25.95 24.28 37.57
C ILE A 109 25.72 24.26 39.09
N SER A 110 24.57 24.73 39.56
CA SER A 110 24.17 24.65 40.97
C SER A 110 24.05 23.20 41.43
N ALA A 111 24.15 22.96 42.74
CA ALA A 111 24.08 21.59 43.29
C ALA A 111 22.77 20.86 42.97
N ASP A 112 21.68 21.60 42.75
CA ASP A 112 20.37 21.08 42.37
C ASP A 112 20.10 21.10 40.86
N GLY A 113 21.07 21.54 40.03
CA GLY A 113 20.95 21.63 38.59
C GLY A 113 20.00 22.72 38.07
N THR A 114 19.50 23.62 38.92
CA THR A 114 18.49 24.62 38.53
C THR A 114 19.09 25.89 37.93
N GLN A 115 20.36 26.19 38.20
CA GLN A 115 21.04 27.39 37.74
C GLN A 115 22.38 27.06 37.09
N VAL A 116 22.64 27.72 35.96
CA VAL A 116 23.96 27.77 35.33
C VAL A 116 24.47 29.18 35.49
N THR A 117 25.55 29.34 36.24
CA THR A 117 26.13 30.64 36.59
C THR A 117 27.57 30.73 36.12
N TRP A 118 28.08 31.94 36.00
CA TRP A 118 29.46 32.19 35.65
C TRP A 118 29.97 33.40 36.40
N THR A 119 31.29 33.54 36.50
CA THR A 119 31.91 34.69 37.17
C THR A 119 32.89 35.38 36.24
N MET A 120 32.96 36.70 36.34
CA MET A 120 33.88 37.51 35.54
C MET A 120 35.33 37.22 35.96
N PRO A 121 36.24 36.87 35.03
CA PRO A 121 37.65 36.69 35.36
C PRO A 121 38.26 37.98 35.94
N PRO A 122 39.03 37.89 37.05
CA PRO A 122 39.58 39.06 37.73
C PRO A 122 40.64 39.81 36.89
N ASP A 123 41.25 39.12 35.92
CA ASP A 123 42.28 39.62 35.00
C ASP A 123 41.71 40.18 33.68
N LEU A 124 40.39 40.10 33.46
CA LEU A 124 39.76 40.64 32.26
C LEU A 124 39.92 42.17 32.19
N PRO A 125 40.34 42.76 31.04
CA PRO A 125 40.54 44.19 30.90
C PRO A 125 39.35 45.03 31.41
N HIS A 126 39.61 46.15 32.09
CA HIS A 126 38.58 47.05 32.64
C HIS A 126 37.83 47.88 31.58
N ASN A 127 37.96 47.52 30.30
CA ASN A 127 37.27 48.17 29.19
C ASN A 127 35.78 47.76 29.20
N ALA A 128 34.88 48.75 29.19
CA ALA A 128 33.44 48.51 29.28
C ALA A 128 32.88 47.68 28.11
N GLY A 129 33.37 47.88 26.88
CA GLY A 129 32.92 47.13 25.70
C GLY A 129 33.35 45.66 25.75
N VAL A 130 34.62 45.40 26.07
CA VAL A 130 35.16 44.03 26.21
C VAL A 130 34.44 43.24 27.31
N ARG A 131 34.12 43.89 28.44
CA ARG A 131 33.37 43.27 29.54
C ARG A 131 31.89 43.07 29.24
N GLU A 132 31.32 43.83 28.32
CA GLU A 132 29.94 43.65 27.85
C GLU A 132 29.85 42.49 26.87
N GLU A 133 30.75 42.43 25.88
CA GLU A 133 30.83 41.33 24.91
C GLU A 133 31.08 39.99 25.61
N TYR A 134 31.99 39.94 26.58
CA TYR A 134 32.22 38.74 27.38
C TYR A 134 30.97 38.32 28.18
N ARG A 135 30.25 39.29 28.76
CA ARG A 135 29.03 39.02 29.51
C ARG A 135 27.94 38.42 28.61
N GLN A 136 27.71 39.01 27.45
CA GLN A 136 26.72 38.52 26.49
C GLN A 136 27.08 37.11 25.98
N GLY A 137 28.35 36.85 25.69
CA GLY A 137 28.82 35.53 25.29
C GLY A 137 28.60 34.48 26.38
N MET A 138 29.00 34.78 27.61
CA MET A 138 28.84 33.85 28.74
C MET A 138 27.37 33.65 29.16
N ASP A 139 26.53 34.69 29.07
CA ASP A 139 25.08 34.59 29.28
C ASP A 139 24.44 33.67 28.23
N GLN A 140 24.87 33.76 26.97
CA GLN A 140 24.40 32.88 25.90
C GLN A 140 24.83 31.43 26.12
N GLU A 141 26.10 31.18 26.47
CA GLU A 141 26.59 29.83 26.78
C GLU A 141 25.89 29.24 28.01
N ALA A 142 25.68 30.03 29.07
CA ALA A 142 24.92 29.62 30.24
C ALA A 142 23.47 29.27 29.90
N ALA A 143 22.81 30.06 29.04
CA ALA A 143 21.45 29.78 28.57
C ALA A 143 21.37 28.51 27.71
N ASN A 144 22.32 28.31 26.79
CA ASN A 144 22.40 27.10 25.96
C ASN A 144 22.58 25.85 26.82
N LEU A 145 23.49 25.90 27.79
CA LEU A 145 23.76 24.80 28.70
C LEU A 145 22.57 24.51 29.61
N ALA A 146 21.92 25.55 30.16
CA ALA A 146 20.70 25.41 30.95
C ALA A 146 19.57 24.77 30.14
N GLN A 147 19.43 25.10 28.85
CA GLN A 147 18.44 24.48 27.99
C GLN A 147 18.74 23.00 27.73
N ARG A 148 20.00 22.64 27.44
CA ARG A 148 20.42 21.23 27.31
C ARG A 148 20.16 20.45 28.59
N LEU A 149 20.45 21.05 29.74
CA LEU A 149 20.21 20.47 31.06
C LEU A 149 18.72 20.22 31.30
N LYS A 150 17.87 21.20 30.97
CA LYS A 150 16.41 21.04 31.04
C LYS A 150 15.92 19.91 30.13
N THR A 151 16.40 19.86 28.88
CA THR A 151 16.01 18.84 27.91
C THR A 151 16.38 17.43 28.38
N VAL A 152 17.60 17.21 28.88
CA VAL A 152 17.99 15.86 29.34
C VAL A 152 17.20 15.42 30.59
N LEU A 153 16.88 16.33 31.52
CA LEU A 153 16.04 16.02 32.69
C LEU A 153 14.58 15.74 32.30
N GLN A 154 14.08 16.42 31.28
CA GLN A 154 12.77 16.13 30.70
C GLN A 154 12.77 14.73 30.06
N GLN A 155 13.76 14.41 29.22
CA GLN A 155 13.90 13.09 28.61
C GLN A 155 13.99 11.97 29.66
N ALA A 156 14.76 12.18 30.74
CA ALA A 156 14.84 11.22 31.83
C ALA A 156 13.50 11.06 32.57
N THR A 157 12.73 12.14 32.73
CA THR A 157 11.39 12.07 33.32
C THR A 157 10.39 11.35 32.42
N GLU A 158 10.47 11.56 31.11
CA GLU A 158 9.65 10.85 30.12
C GLU A 158 9.99 9.35 30.10
N ALA A 159 11.28 9.00 30.18
CA ALA A 159 11.76 7.62 30.30
C ALA A 159 11.24 6.93 31.57
N ASP A 160 11.28 7.61 32.72
CA ASP A 160 10.73 7.11 33.99
C ASP A 160 9.22 6.83 33.91
N GLN A 161 8.47 7.76 33.33
CA GLN A 161 7.03 7.60 33.13
C GLN A 161 6.70 6.47 32.15
N ALA A 162 7.45 6.36 31.06
CA ALA A 162 7.30 5.29 30.09
C ALA A 162 7.60 3.91 30.70
N ALA A 163 8.69 3.79 31.46
CA ALA A 163 9.06 2.57 32.17
C ALA A 163 7.98 2.15 33.18
N ALA A 164 7.49 3.10 33.99
CA ALA A 164 6.43 2.83 34.95
C ALA A 164 5.11 2.39 34.26
N ALA A 165 4.76 3.02 33.14
CA ALA A 165 3.59 2.67 32.36
C ALA A 165 3.71 1.28 31.73
N ALA A 166 4.87 0.96 31.12
CA ALA A 166 5.14 -0.34 30.52
C ALA A 166 5.08 -1.46 31.56
N LEU A 167 5.82 -1.33 32.67
CA LEU A 167 5.80 -2.31 33.75
C LEU A 167 4.39 -2.55 34.30
N ALA A 168 3.62 -1.48 34.54
CA ALA A 168 2.25 -1.61 35.05
C ALA A 168 1.29 -2.26 34.04
N ALA A 169 1.45 -1.97 32.75
CA ALA A 169 0.66 -2.58 31.69
C ALA A 169 1.00 -4.07 31.53
N ASP A 170 2.29 -4.40 31.56
CA ASP A 170 2.80 -5.75 31.29
C ASP A 170 2.55 -6.71 32.44
N THR A 171 2.63 -6.29 33.71
CA THR A 171 2.23 -7.15 34.84
C THR A 171 0.71 -7.32 34.96
N GLY A 172 -0.08 -6.41 34.40
CA GLY A 172 -1.51 -6.34 34.64
C GLY A 172 -1.88 -6.12 36.12
N THR A 173 -3.13 -6.42 36.48
CA THR A 173 -3.67 -6.19 37.85
C THR A 173 -4.08 -7.48 38.59
N ASN A 174 -3.99 -8.63 37.92
CA ASN A 174 -4.44 -9.91 38.48
C ASN A 174 -3.29 -10.59 39.25
N GLN A 175 -3.51 -10.86 40.54
CA GLN A 175 -2.50 -11.52 41.39
C GLN A 175 -2.62 -13.06 41.40
N GLN A 176 -3.55 -13.63 40.64
CA GLN A 176 -3.86 -15.06 40.63
C GLN A 176 -3.53 -15.74 39.29
N SER A 177 -3.12 -14.98 38.28
CA SER A 177 -2.76 -15.47 36.95
C SER A 177 -1.77 -14.52 36.29
N PHE A 178 -0.94 -15.04 35.40
CA PHE A 178 -0.05 -14.22 34.57
C PHE A 178 -0.86 -13.40 33.55
N ASN A 179 -0.31 -12.26 33.13
CA ASN A 179 -0.88 -11.44 32.09
C ASN A 179 -0.71 -12.14 30.73
N ALA A 180 -1.82 -12.58 30.14
CA ALA A 180 -1.81 -13.30 28.87
C ALA A 180 -1.63 -12.40 27.64
N ALA A 181 -1.75 -11.08 27.80
CA ALA A 181 -1.61 -10.10 26.72
C ALA A 181 -0.82 -8.87 27.20
N PRO A 182 0.47 -9.04 27.54
CA PRO A 182 1.33 -7.89 27.79
C PRO A 182 1.55 -7.11 26.50
N VAL A 183 1.98 -5.86 26.65
CA VAL A 183 2.15 -4.91 25.55
C VAL A 183 3.59 -4.94 25.03
N GLY A 184 4.57 -5.21 25.90
CA GLY A 184 5.98 -5.40 25.54
C GLY A 184 6.34 -6.88 25.29
N GLY A 185 7.56 -7.10 24.78
CA GLY A 185 8.15 -8.43 24.58
C GLY A 185 9.50 -8.34 23.86
N ILE A 186 10.39 -9.32 24.04
CA ILE A 186 11.61 -9.45 23.24
C ILE A 186 11.19 -10.02 21.87
N PRO A 187 11.23 -9.22 20.79
CA PRO A 187 10.62 -9.59 19.51
C PRO A 187 11.15 -10.91 18.95
N GLU A 188 12.44 -11.18 19.10
CA GLU A 188 13.06 -12.42 18.60
C GLU A 188 12.63 -13.68 19.36
N GLU A 189 12.31 -13.56 20.66
CA GLU A 189 11.89 -14.70 21.49
C GLU A 189 10.40 -15.00 21.26
N GLU A 190 9.58 -13.95 21.10
CA GLU A 190 8.18 -14.09 20.68
C GLU A 190 8.08 -14.63 19.25
N ALA A 191 9.02 -14.25 18.38
CA ALA A 191 9.15 -14.81 17.04
C ALA A 191 9.55 -16.30 17.06
N ALA A 192 10.46 -16.69 17.96
CA ALA A 192 10.82 -18.09 18.16
C ALA A 192 9.62 -18.92 18.64
N GLN A 193 8.81 -18.38 19.56
CA GLN A 193 7.55 -19.00 19.98
C GLN A 193 6.56 -19.11 18.81
N ALA A 194 6.36 -18.04 18.05
CA ALA A 194 5.50 -18.05 16.87
C ALA A 194 5.98 -19.08 15.83
N ALA A 195 7.28 -19.17 15.58
CA ALA A 195 7.87 -20.15 14.67
C ALA A 195 7.71 -21.59 15.19
N ALA A 196 7.85 -21.81 16.51
CA ALA A 196 7.61 -23.10 17.14
C ALA A 196 6.13 -23.54 17.02
N LEU A 197 5.19 -22.62 17.20
CA LEU A 197 3.76 -22.87 16.94
C LEU A 197 3.53 -23.20 15.47
N ALA A 198 4.02 -22.36 14.55
CA ALA A 198 3.87 -22.56 13.11
C ALA A 198 4.47 -23.90 12.63
N SER A 199 5.59 -24.35 13.21
CA SER A 199 6.22 -25.63 12.87
C SER A 199 5.33 -26.87 13.13
N GLN A 200 4.28 -26.73 13.96
CA GLN A 200 3.35 -27.82 14.27
C GLN A 200 2.34 -28.10 13.14
N GLY A 201 2.17 -27.17 12.18
CA GLY A 201 1.29 -27.32 11.02
C GLY A 201 -0.14 -27.73 11.41
N ASN A 202 -0.62 -28.85 10.84
CA ASN A 202 -1.96 -29.37 11.09
C ASN A 202 -2.25 -29.83 12.52
N ASN A 203 -1.22 -29.93 13.38
CA ASN A 203 -1.40 -30.31 14.77
C ASN A 203 -1.79 -29.12 15.69
N LEU A 204 -1.87 -27.90 15.14
CA LEU A 204 -2.28 -26.71 15.89
C LEU A 204 -3.72 -26.80 16.38
N THR A 205 -3.90 -26.74 17.70
CA THR A 205 -5.22 -26.55 18.32
C THR A 205 -5.76 -25.15 18.01
N ASN A 206 -7.08 -24.94 18.14
CA ASN A 206 -7.68 -23.62 17.92
C ASN A 206 -7.13 -22.54 18.88
N ALA A 207 -6.74 -22.91 20.11
CA ALA A 207 -6.15 -21.97 21.06
C ALA A 207 -4.73 -21.53 20.62
N GLN A 208 -3.90 -22.49 20.19
CA GLN A 208 -2.56 -22.20 19.66
C GLN A 208 -2.62 -21.41 18.35
N LEU A 209 -3.59 -21.70 17.49
CA LEU A 209 -3.81 -20.93 16.26
C LEU A 209 -4.18 -19.47 16.56
N ALA A 210 -5.09 -19.24 17.53
CA ALA A 210 -5.44 -17.90 17.97
C ALA A 210 -4.25 -17.16 18.60
N GLN A 211 -3.38 -17.87 19.31
CA GLN A 211 -2.15 -17.30 19.87
C GLN A 211 -1.17 -16.90 18.76
N LEU A 212 -0.95 -17.76 17.77
CA LEU A 212 -0.08 -17.45 16.64
C LEU A 212 -0.59 -16.23 15.86
N ASP A 213 -1.90 -16.16 15.61
CA ASP A 213 -2.52 -14.98 14.99
C ASP A 213 -2.33 -13.72 15.84
N ALA A 214 -2.51 -13.80 17.16
CA ALA A 214 -2.29 -12.68 18.05
C ALA A 214 -0.82 -12.17 18.04
N LEU A 215 0.16 -13.07 18.06
CA LEU A 215 1.59 -12.73 17.96
C LEU A 215 1.89 -12.05 16.60
N LEU A 216 1.43 -12.65 15.51
CA LEU A 216 1.61 -12.07 14.17
C LEU A 216 0.94 -10.69 14.08
N LYS A 217 -0.26 -10.52 14.62
CA LYS A 217 -0.99 -9.24 14.61
C LYS A 217 -0.32 -8.15 15.45
N ALA A 218 0.28 -8.51 16.57
CA ALA A 218 1.02 -7.59 17.42
C ALA A 218 2.33 -7.12 16.77
N HIS A 219 2.98 -8.00 15.98
CA HIS A 219 4.36 -7.77 15.53
C HIS A 219 4.59 -7.81 14.02
N ALA A 220 3.55 -7.88 13.17
CA ALA A 220 3.72 -8.00 11.71
C ALA A 220 4.52 -6.85 11.08
N ASN A 221 4.60 -5.68 11.72
CA ASN A 221 5.39 -4.55 11.23
C ASN A 221 6.71 -4.37 12.00
N ASP A 222 7.05 -5.27 12.92
CA ASP A 222 8.29 -5.22 13.69
C ASP A 222 9.38 -6.04 12.98
N PRO A 223 10.43 -5.40 12.43
CA PRO A 223 11.48 -6.10 11.71
C PRO A 223 12.23 -7.15 12.53
N ALA A 224 12.37 -6.95 13.84
CA ALA A 224 13.08 -7.88 14.71
C ALA A 224 12.29 -9.19 14.85
N PHE A 225 10.99 -9.08 15.13
CA PHE A 225 10.08 -10.23 15.17
C PHE A 225 9.97 -10.90 13.80
N SER A 226 9.59 -10.14 12.77
CA SER A 226 9.30 -10.68 11.44
C SER A 226 10.51 -11.41 10.86
N THR A 227 11.70 -10.81 10.94
CA THR A 227 12.92 -11.44 10.45
C THR A 227 13.26 -12.71 11.22
N ALA A 228 13.16 -12.70 12.55
CA ALA A 228 13.41 -13.89 13.36
C ALA A 228 12.41 -15.02 13.04
N PHE A 229 11.13 -14.69 12.91
CA PHE A 229 10.06 -15.65 12.63
C PHE A 229 10.30 -16.42 11.31
N TYR A 230 10.57 -15.69 10.22
CA TYR A 230 10.85 -16.30 8.92
C TYR A 230 12.22 -16.99 8.86
N ARG A 231 13.23 -16.46 9.55
CA ARG A 231 14.55 -17.10 9.66
C ARG A 231 14.42 -18.47 10.33
N ASP A 232 13.69 -18.55 11.43
CA ASP A 232 13.59 -19.76 12.26
C ASP A 232 12.69 -20.82 11.61
N LEU A 233 11.66 -20.42 10.86
CA LEU A 233 10.90 -21.34 9.98
C LEU A 233 11.71 -21.81 8.77
N GLY A 234 12.53 -20.92 8.20
CA GLY A 234 13.21 -21.12 6.94
C GLY A 234 12.27 -21.12 5.72
N PRO A 235 12.80 -20.99 4.49
CA PRO A 235 11.98 -20.70 3.31
C PRO A 235 10.96 -21.79 2.97
N GLN A 236 11.40 -23.06 2.94
CA GLN A 236 10.50 -24.19 2.70
C GLN A 236 9.55 -24.42 3.89
N GLY A 237 10.00 -24.16 5.12
CA GLY A 237 9.18 -24.29 6.32
C GLY A 237 8.02 -23.31 6.34
N THR A 238 8.24 -22.05 5.93
CA THR A 238 7.19 -21.05 5.74
C THR A 238 6.11 -21.51 4.77
N LEU A 239 6.50 -22.01 3.59
CA LEU A 239 5.54 -22.52 2.60
C LEU A 239 4.80 -23.76 3.11
N LYS A 240 5.52 -24.69 3.73
CA LYS A 240 4.91 -25.89 4.29
C LYS A 240 3.91 -25.55 5.40
N PHE A 241 4.25 -24.65 6.31
CA PHE A 241 3.36 -24.20 7.38
C PHE A 241 2.03 -23.68 6.84
N TRP A 242 2.07 -22.68 5.96
CA TRP A 242 0.84 -22.08 5.43
C TRP A 242 0.03 -23.08 4.59
N GLY A 243 0.72 -23.86 3.75
CA GLY A 243 0.08 -24.87 2.91
C GLY A 243 -0.63 -25.95 3.73
N GLN A 244 0.02 -26.46 4.79
CA GLN A 244 -0.58 -27.45 5.68
C GLN A 244 -1.79 -26.87 6.38
N LEU A 245 -1.61 -25.73 7.06
CA LEU A 245 -2.66 -25.16 7.87
C LEU A 245 -3.91 -24.79 7.03
N SER A 246 -3.71 -24.24 5.84
CA SER A 246 -4.82 -23.88 4.94
C SER A 246 -5.56 -25.11 4.44
N GLU A 247 -4.86 -26.15 3.97
CA GLU A 247 -5.45 -27.43 3.54
C GLU A 247 -6.16 -28.16 4.68
N GLY A 248 -5.51 -28.30 5.84
CA GLY A 248 -6.08 -28.98 7.00
C GLY A 248 -7.32 -28.28 7.57
N SER A 249 -7.50 -26.99 7.27
CA SER A 249 -8.65 -26.20 7.68
C SER A 249 -9.75 -26.08 6.61
N THR A 250 -9.44 -26.47 5.37
CA THR A 250 -10.30 -26.29 4.19
C THR A 250 -10.16 -27.54 3.31
N GLY A 251 -11.03 -28.52 3.51
CA GLY A 251 -10.83 -29.88 2.97
C GLY A 251 -12.07 -30.77 3.16
N LEU A 252 -11.88 -32.07 3.43
CA LEU A 252 -12.99 -33.05 3.55
C LEU A 252 -13.93 -32.82 4.75
N ILE A 253 -13.61 -31.87 5.62
CA ILE A 253 -14.43 -31.48 6.77
C ILE A 253 -15.00 -30.09 6.50
N LYS A 254 -16.31 -29.92 6.77
CA LYS A 254 -16.96 -28.60 6.68
C LYS A 254 -16.15 -27.60 7.51
N PRO A 255 -15.68 -26.48 6.94
CA PRO A 255 -14.83 -25.55 7.66
C PRO A 255 -15.58 -24.90 8.82
N ASP A 256 -14.91 -24.79 9.97
CA ASP A 256 -15.36 -24.02 11.12
C ASP A 256 -15.16 -22.53 10.82
N GLN A 257 -16.24 -21.74 10.84
CA GLN A 257 -16.18 -20.32 10.48
C GLN A 257 -15.23 -19.54 11.39
N ALA A 258 -15.21 -19.82 12.69
CA ALA A 258 -14.30 -19.13 13.62
C ALA A 258 -12.83 -19.40 13.27
N ARG A 259 -12.53 -20.62 12.81
CA ARG A 259 -11.19 -20.98 12.33
C ARG A 259 -10.84 -20.28 11.02
N LEU A 260 -11.80 -20.19 10.08
CA LEU A 260 -11.63 -19.46 8.82
C LEU A 260 -11.37 -17.96 9.03
N ASP A 261 -12.03 -17.35 10.01
CA ASP A 261 -11.84 -15.94 10.33
C ASP A 261 -10.40 -15.71 10.83
N ILE A 262 -9.88 -16.59 11.71
CA ILE A 262 -8.48 -16.55 12.15
C ILE A 262 -7.51 -16.75 10.98
N LEU A 263 -7.79 -17.67 10.05
CA LEU A 263 -6.96 -17.86 8.86
C LEU A 263 -6.92 -16.61 7.96
N THR A 264 -8.04 -15.89 7.86
CA THR A 264 -8.15 -14.66 7.07
C THR A 264 -7.30 -13.54 7.68
N ASP A 265 -7.45 -13.33 8.99
CA ASP A 265 -6.62 -12.38 9.75
C ASP A 265 -5.13 -12.76 9.62
N MET A 266 -4.80 -14.03 9.84
CA MET A 266 -3.42 -14.48 9.82
C MET A 266 -2.77 -14.41 8.43
N GLN A 267 -3.51 -14.67 7.34
CA GLN A 267 -2.97 -14.47 5.99
C GLN A 267 -2.54 -13.02 5.77
N THR A 268 -3.34 -12.06 6.26
CA THR A 268 -3.00 -10.63 6.21
C THR A 268 -1.74 -10.33 7.00
N GLN A 269 -1.60 -10.90 8.20
CA GLN A 269 -0.41 -10.68 9.02
C GLN A 269 0.83 -11.36 8.44
N LEU A 270 0.70 -12.53 7.82
CA LEU A 270 1.80 -13.22 7.16
C LEU A 270 2.33 -12.41 5.97
N GLY A 271 1.48 -11.82 5.13
CA GLY A 271 2.00 -10.99 4.03
C GLY A 271 2.66 -9.72 4.53
N THR A 272 2.03 -9.02 5.47
CA THR A 272 2.58 -7.81 6.11
C THR A 272 3.93 -8.09 6.79
N SER A 273 4.01 -9.18 7.55
CA SER A 273 5.23 -9.63 8.23
C SER A 273 6.33 -10.03 7.25
N LEU A 274 5.99 -10.73 6.16
CA LEU A 274 6.99 -11.08 5.15
C LEU A 274 7.53 -9.84 4.46
N ALA A 275 6.68 -8.87 4.12
CA ALA A 275 7.10 -7.59 3.56
C ALA A 275 8.03 -6.82 4.52
N SER A 276 7.72 -6.79 5.82
CA SER A 276 8.60 -6.21 6.85
C SER A 276 9.96 -6.92 6.91
N ALA A 277 9.96 -8.26 6.88
CA ALA A 277 11.18 -9.07 6.99
C ALA A 277 12.08 -9.00 5.74
N THR A 278 11.55 -8.71 4.56
CA THR A 278 12.33 -8.68 3.29
C THR A 278 12.69 -7.27 2.83
N ASN A 279 12.16 -6.25 3.50
CA ASN A 279 12.47 -4.85 3.20
C ASN A 279 13.90 -4.49 3.63
N THR A 280 14.73 -4.07 2.66
CA THR A 280 16.14 -3.71 2.91
C THR A 280 16.34 -2.44 3.73
N GLN A 281 15.29 -1.63 3.87
CA GLN A 281 15.31 -0.44 4.71
C GLN A 281 15.12 -0.76 6.19
N ASN A 282 14.68 -1.99 6.50
CA ASN A 282 14.51 -2.46 7.87
C ASN A 282 15.80 -3.12 8.39
N TRP A 283 16.00 -3.06 9.71
CA TRP A 283 17.07 -3.80 10.37
C TRP A 283 16.55 -4.43 11.68
N PRO A 284 16.69 -5.75 11.88
CA PRO A 284 17.23 -6.73 10.93
C PRO A 284 16.28 -6.99 9.74
N HIS A 285 16.80 -7.64 8.69
CA HIS A 285 16.03 -8.14 7.55
C HIS A 285 16.57 -9.53 7.11
N LEU A 286 15.80 -10.27 6.33
CA LEU A 286 16.17 -11.57 5.79
C LEU A 286 17.30 -11.44 4.76
N SER A 287 18.16 -12.45 4.70
CA SER A 287 19.30 -12.45 3.77
C SER A 287 18.89 -12.81 2.34
N ASP A 288 19.69 -12.36 1.36
CA ASP A 288 19.58 -12.78 -0.04
C ASP A 288 19.54 -14.31 -0.21
N GLN A 289 20.28 -15.04 0.65
CA GLN A 289 20.30 -16.50 0.64
C GLN A 289 18.95 -17.10 1.03
N TRP A 290 18.28 -16.52 2.04
CA TRP A 290 16.96 -16.96 2.46
C TRP A 290 15.95 -16.74 1.34
N GLU A 291 15.98 -15.57 0.70
CA GLU A 291 15.06 -15.23 -0.39
C GLU A 291 15.30 -16.07 -1.65
N ALA A 292 16.56 -16.32 -2.00
CA ALA A 292 16.91 -17.28 -3.05
C ALA A 292 16.39 -18.69 -2.71
N GLY A 293 16.48 -19.09 -1.44
CA GLY A 293 15.91 -20.33 -0.93
C GLY A 293 14.38 -20.37 -1.05
N LEU A 294 13.69 -19.26 -0.78
CA LEU A 294 12.23 -19.16 -0.95
C LEU A 294 11.83 -19.28 -2.40
N ARG A 295 12.54 -18.57 -3.30
CA ARG A 295 12.32 -18.63 -4.74
C ARG A 295 12.51 -20.06 -5.28
N ALA A 296 13.57 -20.74 -4.86
CA ALA A 296 13.82 -22.13 -5.22
C ALA A 296 12.74 -23.08 -4.69
N ALA A 297 12.32 -22.92 -3.42
CA ALA A 297 11.23 -23.68 -2.83
C ALA A 297 9.88 -23.40 -3.53
N GLY A 298 9.68 -22.18 -4.03
CA GLY A 298 8.51 -21.77 -4.80
C GLY A 298 8.30 -22.61 -6.06
N ALA A 299 9.38 -22.96 -6.77
CA ALA A 299 9.33 -23.78 -7.96
C ALA A 299 9.22 -25.29 -7.69
N GLN A 300 9.25 -25.71 -6.43
CA GLN A 300 9.16 -27.11 -6.03
C GLN A 300 7.75 -27.50 -5.57
N ARG A 301 7.43 -28.79 -5.72
CA ARG A 301 6.21 -29.39 -5.17
C ARG A 301 6.36 -29.55 -3.66
N ILE A 302 5.39 -29.05 -2.89
CA ILE A 302 5.40 -29.14 -1.44
C ILE A 302 4.38 -30.19 -0.99
N GLN A 303 4.86 -31.21 -0.27
CA GLN A 303 4.01 -32.23 0.34
C GLN A 303 3.31 -31.65 1.57
N LEU A 304 1.98 -31.55 1.54
CA LEU A 304 1.18 -30.99 2.65
C LEU A 304 0.72 -32.06 3.64
N ALA A 305 0.24 -33.21 3.15
CA ALA A 305 -0.23 -34.34 3.97
C ALA A 305 0.65 -35.59 3.83
N GLY A 306 0.41 -36.64 4.63
CA GLY A 306 1.10 -37.92 4.54
C GLY A 306 0.84 -38.63 3.19
N PRO A 307 1.70 -39.59 2.78
CA PRO A 307 1.58 -40.24 1.46
C PRO A 307 0.26 -41.01 1.23
N ASP A 308 -0.45 -41.39 2.30
CA ASP A 308 -1.71 -42.14 2.25
C ASP A 308 -2.95 -41.23 2.36
N ASP A 309 -2.75 -39.95 2.70
CA ASP A 309 -3.80 -38.96 2.99
C ASP A 309 -3.76 -37.88 1.90
N PHE A 310 -4.49 -38.08 0.80
CA PHE A 310 -4.69 -37.05 -0.24
C PHE A 310 -3.41 -36.55 -0.96
N ASN A 311 -3.22 -36.95 -2.22
CA ASN A 311 -2.03 -36.60 -3.01
C ASN A 311 -2.03 -35.16 -3.57
N TYR A 312 -2.37 -34.16 -2.75
CA TYR A 312 -2.28 -32.74 -3.12
C TYR A 312 -0.87 -32.21 -2.78
N GLN A 313 -0.13 -31.87 -3.84
CA GLN A 313 1.22 -31.32 -3.76
C GLN A 313 1.29 -30.07 -4.63
N PRO A 314 0.82 -28.90 -4.16
CA PRO A 314 0.95 -27.67 -4.93
C PRO A 314 2.43 -27.28 -5.07
N TYR A 315 2.72 -26.46 -6.07
CA TYR A 315 4.01 -25.76 -6.09
C TYR A 315 4.07 -24.76 -4.95
N GLY A 316 5.27 -24.54 -4.41
CA GLY A 316 5.51 -23.55 -3.36
C GLY A 316 4.99 -22.16 -3.73
N TYR A 317 5.04 -21.76 -5.01
CA TYR A 317 4.50 -20.49 -5.48
C TYR A 317 2.98 -20.35 -5.38
N GLN A 318 2.23 -21.46 -5.47
CA GLN A 318 0.78 -21.42 -5.26
C GLN A 318 0.47 -21.11 -3.79
N ILE A 319 1.29 -21.63 -2.87
CA ILE A 319 1.16 -21.33 -1.44
C ILE A 319 1.65 -19.91 -1.12
N LEU A 320 2.83 -19.55 -1.64
CA LEU A 320 3.42 -18.22 -1.45
C LEU A 320 2.50 -17.12 -1.99
N GLY A 321 1.83 -17.39 -3.11
CA GLY A 321 0.90 -16.46 -3.73
C GLY A 321 -0.16 -15.95 -2.76
N SER A 322 -0.68 -16.80 -1.86
CA SER A 322 -1.62 -16.36 -0.82
C SER A 322 -1.00 -15.35 0.15
N ILE A 323 0.26 -15.55 0.54
CA ILE A 323 0.98 -14.65 1.47
C ILE A 323 1.27 -13.30 0.80
N LEU A 324 1.66 -13.30 -0.48
CA LEU A 324 2.04 -12.08 -1.23
C LEU A 324 0.89 -11.09 -1.46
N ARG A 325 -0.37 -11.46 -1.21
CA ARG A 325 -1.55 -10.59 -1.45
C ARG A 325 -1.67 -9.41 -0.49
N THR A 326 -0.79 -9.29 0.50
CA THR A 326 -0.77 -8.17 1.46
C THR A 326 0.66 -7.78 1.76
N GLY A 327 0.86 -6.53 2.19
CA GLY A 327 2.16 -5.93 2.42
C GLY A 327 2.70 -5.17 1.19
N ASN A 328 3.54 -4.18 1.45
CA ASN A 328 4.28 -3.43 0.43
C ASN A 328 5.72 -3.98 0.40
N TYR A 329 6.06 -4.74 -0.63
CA TYR A 329 7.32 -5.46 -0.73
C TYR A 329 8.40 -4.63 -1.41
N ASP A 330 9.63 -4.80 -0.94
CA ASP A 330 10.83 -4.28 -1.59
C ASP A 330 11.00 -4.94 -2.97
N PRO A 331 11.28 -4.17 -4.05
CA PRO A 331 11.53 -4.71 -5.40
C PRO A 331 12.59 -5.82 -5.42
N ARG A 332 13.63 -5.71 -4.58
CA ARG A 332 14.71 -6.71 -4.48
C ARG A 332 14.16 -8.10 -4.12
N PHE A 333 13.07 -8.16 -3.37
CA PHE A 333 12.40 -9.40 -2.99
C PHE A 333 11.31 -9.82 -3.98
N LEU A 334 10.40 -8.91 -4.33
CA LEU A 334 9.19 -9.26 -5.08
C LEU A 334 9.45 -9.51 -6.57
N ASP A 335 10.26 -8.67 -7.22
CA ASP A 335 10.48 -8.79 -8.68
C ASP A 335 11.10 -10.13 -9.07
N PRO A 336 12.14 -10.64 -8.38
CA PRO A 336 12.72 -11.93 -8.75
C PRO A 336 11.77 -13.11 -8.58
N ILE A 337 10.73 -12.99 -7.74
CA ILE A 337 9.66 -13.97 -7.60
C ILE A 337 8.65 -13.80 -8.75
N ALA A 338 8.19 -12.57 -9.00
CA ALA A 338 7.22 -12.23 -10.04
C ALA A 338 7.73 -12.60 -11.45
N GLU A 339 8.97 -12.24 -11.76
CA GLU A 339 9.64 -12.59 -13.00
C GLU A 339 9.74 -14.11 -13.17
N HIS A 340 10.16 -14.84 -12.13
CA HIS A 340 10.35 -16.28 -12.21
C HIS A 340 9.01 -17.03 -12.39
N VAL A 341 7.96 -16.65 -11.65
CA VAL A 341 6.60 -17.19 -11.84
C VAL A 341 6.11 -16.92 -13.26
N THR A 342 6.33 -15.71 -13.78
CA THR A 342 5.93 -15.35 -15.15
C THR A 342 6.68 -16.19 -16.20
N GLN A 343 7.99 -16.36 -16.06
CA GLN A 343 8.81 -17.18 -16.97
C GLN A 343 8.47 -18.68 -16.92
N LEU A 344 8.19 -19.22 -15.73
CA LEU A 344 7.70 -20.60 -15.59
C LEU A 344 6.35 -20.78 -16.30
N THR A 345 5.45 -19.80 -16.17
CA THR A 345 4.15 -19.80 -16.84
C THR A 345 4.30 -19.69 -18.36
N GLN A 346 5.18 -18.82 -18.85
CA GLN A 346 5.52 -18.72 -20.28
C GLN A 346 6.02 -20.06 -20.85
N LYS A 347 6.81 -20.80 -20.07
CA LYS A 347 7.37 -22.09 -20.48
C LYS A 347 6.35 -23.22 -20.43
N ASN A 348 5.45 -23.22 -19.44
CA ASN A 348 4.42 -24.24 -19.27
C ASN A 348 3.14 -23.64 -18.64
N PRO A 349 2.22 -23.08 -19.45
CA PRO A 349 1.01 -22.42 -18.95
C PRO A 349 0.11 -23.31 -18.08
N ASP A 350 0.12 -24.63 -18.32
CA ASP A 350 -0.75 -25.59 -17.62
C ASP A 350 -0.17 -26.05 -16.27
N MET A 351 1.08 -25.70 -15.93
CA MET A 351 1.76 -26.30 -14.78
C MET A 351 1.05 -26.10 -13.44
N TRP A 352 0.42 -24.94 -13.24
CA TRP A 352 -0.31 -24.60 -12.01
C TRP A 352 -1.65 -25.33 -11.94
N ALA A 353 -2.38 -25.42 -13.05
CA ALA A 353 -3.64 -26.15 -13.14
C ALA A 353 -3.43 -27.66 -12.92
N MET A 354 -2.35 -28.23 -13.47
CA MET A 354 -1.95 -29.63 -13.24
C MET A 354 -1.51 -29.90 -11.79
N ALA A 355 -1.36 -28.87 -10.96
CA ALA A 355 -0.99 -28.98 -9.56
C ALA A 355 -2.17 -28.87 -8.59
N MET A 356 -3.37 -28.60 -9.09
CA MET A 356 -4.59 -28.53 -8.29
C MET A 356 -4.94 -29.89 -7.65
N PRO A 357 -5.74 -29.89 -6.57
CA PRO A 357 -6.19 -31.14 -5.97
C PRO A 357 -6.93 -32.06 -6.95
N GLN A 358 -6.63 -33.37 -6.91
CA GLN A 358 -7.23 -34.38 -7.77
C GLN A 358 -7.79 -35.55 -6.92
N PRO A 359 -9.11 -35.85 -6.99
CA PRO A 359 -10.15 -35.11 -7.71
C PRO A 359 -10.37 -33.69 -7.13
N PRO A 360 -11.02 -32.77 -7.87
CA PRO A 360 -11.37 -31.44 -7.34
C PRO A 360 -12.15 -31.55 -6.02
N CYS A 361 -11.80 -30.71 -5.05
CA CYS A 361 -12.42 -30.70 -3.72
C CYS A 361 -13.05 -29.33 -3.46
N PRO A 362 -14.38 -29.24 -3.19
CA PRO A 362 -15.09 -27.97 -3.05
C PRO A 362 -14.52 -26.99 -2.04
N ASP A 363 -13.96 -27.52 -0.95
CA ASP A 363 -13.56 -26.71 0.19
C ASP A 363 -12.06 -26.43 0.25
N VAL A 364 -11.22 -27.01 -0.62
CA VAL A 364 -9.76 -26.80 -0.56
C VAL A 364 -9.39 -25.40 -1.07
N LYS A 365 -8.74 -24.60 -0.23
CA LYS A 365 -8.19 -23.29 -0.61
C LYS A 365 -6.93 -22.96 0.18
N THR A 366 -6.01 -22.24 -0.45
CA THR A 366 -4.83 -21.65 0.20
C THR A 366 -5.00 -20.15 0.43
N ASN A 367 -5.97 -19.52 -0.25
CA ASN A 367 -6.28 -18.10 -0.16
C ASN A 367 -7.65 -17.84 0.51
N PHE A 368 -7.66 -16.96 1.50
CA PHE A 368 -8.82 -16.57 2.31
C PHE A 368 -9.24 -15.11 2.09
N LEU A 369 -8.40 -14.29 1.44
CA LEU A 369 -8.64 -12.86 1.20
C LEU A 369 -9.50 -12.57 -0.04
N GLY A 370 -9.97 -13.61 -0.75
CA GLY A 370 -10.72 -13.46 -2.00
C GLY A 370 -9.82 -13.30 -3.23
N GLY A 371 -10.42 -13.19 -4.42
CA GLY A 371 -9.67 -13.12 -5.69
C GLY A 371 -9.12 -14.46 -6.20
N GLY A 372 -9.69 -15.59 -5.74
CA GLY A 372 -9.31 -16.94 -6.14
C GLY A 372 -9.15 -17.90 -4.97
N SER A 373 -9.10 -19.20 -5.25
CA SER A 373 -8.83 -20.23 -4.25
C SER A 373 -7.35 -20.30 -3.82
N GLY A 374 -6.45 -19.62 -4.53
CA GLY A 374 -5.02 -19.55 -4.23
C GLY A 374 -4.17 -20.54 -5.02
N PHE A 375 -4.70 -21.11 -6.10
CA PHE A 375 -3.96 -22.00 -6.98
C PHE A 375 -3.23 -21.26 -8.10
N ASN A 376 -3.61 -20.03 -8.43
CA ASN A 376 -2.98 -19.25 -9.51
C ASN A 376 -1.91 -18.29 -8.95
N PRO A 377 -0.61 -18.62 -9.08
CA PRO A 377 0.44 -17.73 -8.60
C PRO A 377 0.60 -16.48 -9.46
N VAL A 378 0.15 -16.48 -10.73
CA VAL A 378 0.22 -15.30 -11.61
C VAL A 378 -0.69 -14.19 -11.08
N SER A 379 -1.97 -14.49 -10.83
CA SER A 379 -2.89 -13.55 -10.17
C SER A 379 -2.35 -13.06 -8.82
N SER A 380 -1.68 -13.94 -8.08
CA SER A 380 -1.14 -13.61 -6.76
C SER A 380 0.06 -12.67 -6.80
N ILE A 381 1.03 -12.88 -7.70
CA ILE A 381 2.16 -11.95 -7.85
C ILE A 381 1.69 -10.59 -8.36
N LEU A 382 0.68 -10.55 -9.23
CA LEU A 382 0.11 -9.31 -9.75
C LEU A 382 -0.59 -8.52 -8.64
N GLU A 383 -1.31 -9.20 -7.75
CA GLU A 383 -1.86 -8.56 -6.56
C GLU A 383 -0.76 -7.98 -5.66
N GLY A 384 0.30 -8.75 -5.38
CA GLY A 384 1.43 -8.28 -4.59
C GLY A 384 2.14 -7.07 -5.21
N LEU A 385 2.29 -7.05 -6.54
CA LEU A 385 2.81 -5.89 -7.28
C LEU A 385 1.85 -4.70 -7.15
N GLY A 386 0.53 -4.92 -7.17
CA GLY A 386 -0.46 -3.87 -6.94
C GLY A 386 -0.31 -3.15 -5.59
N HIS A 387 0.19 -3.83 -4.56
CA HIS A 387 0.46 -3.21 -3.25
C HIS A 387 1.88 -2.63 -3.15
N SER A 388 2.72 -2.85 -4.16
CA SER A 388 4.16 -2.57 -4.14
C SER A 388 4.58 -1.71 -5.34
N PRO A 389 4.32 -0.39 -5.36
CA PRO A 389 4.43 0.44 -6.56
C PRO A 389 5.81 0.49 -7.20
N ALA A 390 6.87 0.48 -6.38
CA ALA A 390 8.24 0.44 -6.88
C ALA A 390 8.51 -0.88 -7.63
N ALA A 391 8.12 -2.01 -7.04
CA ALA A 391 8.26 -3.33 -7.65
C ALA A 391 7.40 -3.46 -8.92
N ALA A 392 6.16 -2.97 -8.88
CA ALA A 392 5.31 -2.93 -10.07
C ALA A 392 5.93 -2.11 -11.21
N THR A 393 6.51 -0.95 -10.91
CA THR A 393 7.20 -0.13 -11.91
C THR A 393 8.36 -0.91 -12.50
N ASP A 394 9.23 -1.47 -11.66
CA ASP A 394 10.41 -2.21 -12.07
C ASP A 394 10.05 -3.45 -12.90
N PHE A 395 9.03 -4.22 -12.50
CA PHE A 395 8.57 -5.41 -13.22
C PHE A 395 8.11 -5.13 -14.66
N PHE A 396 7.44 -4.01 -14.92
CA PHE A 396 6.97 -3.66 -16.28
C PHE A 396 7.98 -2.81 -17.07
N HIS A 397 8.88 -2.10 -16.39
CA HIS A 397 9.84 -1.20 -17.03
C HIS A 397 11.20 -1.85 -17.33
N ASN A 398 11.78 -2.55 -16.35
CA ASN A 398 13.16 -3.00 -16.43
C ASN A 398 13.32 -4.19 -17.40
N PRO A 399 14.52 -4.38 -18.00
CA PRO A 399 14.82 -5.61 -18.73
C PRO A 399 14.61 -6.85 -17.85
N GLU A 400 14.05 -7.91 -18.43
CA GLU A 400 13.77 -9.16 -17.73
C GLU A 400 15.06 -9.80 -17.24
N THR A 401 15.14 -10.17 -15.96
CA THR A 401 16.19 -11.08 -15.49
C THR A 401 15.80 -12.51 -15.81
N LEU A 402 16.62 -13.24 -16.56
CA LEU A 402 16.29 -14.62 -16.94
C LEU A 402 16.67 -15.63 -15.84
N TYR A 403 15.73 -16.50 -15.46
CA TYR A 403 15.91 -17.55 -14.44
C TYR A 403 15.94 -18.96 -15.02
N ASN A 404 16.69 -19.84 -14.35
CA ASN A 404 16.58 -21.28 -14.54
C ASN A 404 15.30 -21.80 -13.87
N ALA A 405 14.89 -23.04 -14.19
CA ALA A 405 13.67 -23.64 -13.62
C ALA A 405 13.69 -23.83 -12.09
N ASP A 406 14.87 -23.79 -11.47
CA ASP A 406 15.06 -23.85 -10.01
C ASP A 406 15.06 -22.46 -9.36
N GLY A 407 14.82 -21.39 -10.13
CA GLY A 407 14.82 -20.01 -9.66
C GLY A 407 16.20 -19.39 -9.54
N THR A 408 17.29 -20.07 -9.92
CA THR A 408 18.62 -19.42 -9.94
C THR A 408 18.73 -18.45 -11.11
N PRO A 409 19.34 -17.26 -10.94
CA PRO A 409 19.57 -16.35 -12.06
C PRO A 409 20.50 -16.99 -13.09
N SER A 410 20.16 -16.88 -14.38
CA SER A 410 20.98 -17.40 -15.48
C SER A 410 22.19 -16.51 -15.80
N GLY A 411 22.24 -15.29 -15.25
CA GLY A 411 23.24 -14.27 -15.56
C GLY A 411 22.99 -13.48 -16.86
N HIS A 412 21.81 -13.64 -17.47
CA HIS A 412 21.42 -12.97 -18.71
C HIS A 412 20.12 -12.18 -18.54
N THR A 413 19.90 -11.19 -19.41
CA THR A 413 18.67 -10.39 -19.46
C THR A 413 18.03 -10.43 -20.86
N ALA A 414 16.75 -10.07 -20.93
CA ALA A 414 16.00 -9.89 -22.17
C ALA A 414 15.23 -8.55 -22.17
N PRO A 415 14.80 -8.03 -23.34
CA PRO A 415 13.85 -6.93 -23.38
C PRO A 415 12.56 -7.29 -22.64
N ASN A 416 11.94 -6.34 -21.94
CA ASN A 416 10.69 -6.57 -21.23
C ASN A 416 9.55 -6.93 -22.19
N GLY A 417 8.95 -8.11 -21.99
CA GLY A 417 7.81 -8.61 -22.73
C GLY A 417 6.66 -9.06 -21.83
N TYR A 418 6.69 -8.77 -20.52
CA TYR A 418 5.74 -9.32 -19.56
C TYR A 418 4.31 -8.82 -19.79
N LEU A 419 4.09 -7.53 -20.00
CA LEU A 419 2.74 -7.03 -20.30
C LEU A 419 2.17 -7.71 -21.55
N ASN A 420 2.99 -7.86 -22.60
CA ASN A 420 2.57 -8.52 -23.84
C ASN A 420 2.19 -9.98 -23.61
N PHE A 421 2.97 -10.73 -22.82
CA PHE A 421 2.67 -12.12 -22.48
C PHE A 421 1.42 -12.24 -21.62
N LEU A 422 1.29 -11.45 -20.55
CA LEU A 422 0.17 -11.50 -19.62
C LEU A 422 -1.17 -11.14 -20.30
N THR A 423 -1.11 -10.42 -21.42
CA THR A 423 -2.27 -10.03 -22.22
C THR A 423 -2.44 -10.83 -23.52
N ASP A 424 -1.62 -11.85 -23.76
CA ASP A 424 -1.74 -12.74 -24.91
C ASP A 424 -2.66 -13.92 -24.56
N THR A 425 -3.94 -13.80 -24.90
CA THR A 425 -4.96 -14.81 -24.58
C THR A 425 -4.75 -16.16 -25.28
N ASP A 426 -3.93 -16.21 -26.33
CA ASP A 426 -3.61 -17.44 -27.03
C ASP A 426 -2.51 -18.23 -26.32
N LYS A 427 -1.52 -17.52 -25.76
CA LYS A 427 -0.36 -18.12 -25.07
C LYS A 427 -0.51 -18.21 -23.54
N ASN A 428 -1.25 -17.27 -22.94
CA ASN A 428 -1.53 -17.20 -21.50
C ASN A 428 -3.05 -17.21 -21.28
N ARG A 429 -3.66 -18.37 -21.42
CA ARG A 429 -5.09 -18.51 -21.12
C ARG A 429 -5.30 -18.32 -19.63
N THR A 430 -6.24 -17.44 -19.27
CA THR A 430 -6.58 -17.15 -17.88
C THR A 430 -6.87 -18.43 -17.11
N PHE A 431 -6.13 -18.64 -16.03
CA PHE A 431 -6.31 -19.79 -15.16
C PHE A 431 -7.44 -19.49 -14.16
N ALA A 432 -8.56 -20.20 -14.31
CA ALA A 432 -9.69 -20.10 -13.40
C ALA A 432 -9.35 -20.69 -12.01
N ASP A 433 -8.94 -19.82 -11.10
CA ASP A 433 -8.50 -20.17 -9.75
C ASP A 433 -9.69 -20.50 -8.82
N VAL A 434 -10.30 -21.67 -9.03
CA VAL A 434 -11.42 -22.17 -8.23
C VAL A 434 -11.24 -23.64 -7.89
N ALA A 435 -11.52 -23.98 -6.62
CA ALA A 435 -11.44 -25.36 -6.13
C ALA A 435 -12.50 -26.29 -6.75
N TRP A 436 -13.66 -25.75 -7.10
CA TRP A 436 -14.75 -26.48 -7.75
C TRP A 436 -15.33 -25.70 -8.94
N PRO A 437 -15.06 -26.14 -10.18
CA PRO A 437 -15.54 -25.44 -11.35
C PRO A 437 -17.03 -25.75 -11.60
N ASN A 438 -17.88 -24.74 -11.44
CA ASN A 438 -19.22 -24.68 -12.02
C ASN A 438 -19.35 -23.39 -12.87
N GLN A 439 -20.43 -23.25 -13.62
CA GLN A 439 -20.61 -22.12 -14.54
C GLN A 439 -20.48 -20.75 -13.83
N ASN A 440 -21.02 -20.61 -12.61
CA ASN A 440 -20.97 -19.34 -11.88
C ASN A 440 -19.56 -19.08 -11.34
N SER A 441 -18.91 -20.07 -10.74
CA SER A 441 -17.56 -19.91 -10.19
C SER A 441 -16.53 -19.61 -11.28
N LEU A 442 -16.68 -20.20 -12.47
CA LEU A 442 -15.82 -19.92 -13.63
C LEU A 442 -16.03 -18.49 -14.15
N ALA A 443 -17.27 -18.01 -14.21
CA ALA A 443 -17.57 -16.65 -14.62
C ALA A 443 -16.95 -15.62 -13.66
N THR A 444 -17.05 -15.86 -12.35
CA THR A 444 -16.39 -14.99 -11.35
C THR A 444 -14.88 -15.07 -11.45
N ALA A 445 -14.31 -16.27 -11.60
CA ALA A 445 -12.86 -16.46 -11.61
C ALA A 445 -12.16 -15.86 -12.84
N ALA A 446 -12.88 -15.72 -13.95
CA ALA A 446 -12.36 -15.07 -15.16
C ALA A 446 -11.93 -13.62 -14.93
N ALA A 447 -12.47 -12.95 -13.90
CA ALA A 447 -12.12 -11.57 -13.58
C ALA A 447 -10.87 -11.43 -12.68
N TYR A 448 -10.48 -12.47 -11.93
CA TYR A 448 -9.46 -12.32 -10.87
C TYR A 448 -8.08 -11.91 -11.39
N GLU A 449 -7.53 -12.63 -12.37
CA GLU A 449 -6.21 -12.32 -12.93
C GLU A 449 -6.19 -10.98 -13.70
N PRO A 450 -7.21 -10.66 -14.54
CA PRO A 450 -7.33 -9.31 -15.11
C PRO A 450 -7.40 -8.19 -14.07
N THR A 451 -8.17 -8.37 -12.98
CA THR A 451 -8.26 -7.37 -11.90
C THR A 451 -6.90 -7.18 -11.23
N ALA A 452 -6.21 -8.27 -10.88
CA ALA A 452 -4.87 -8.20 -10.29
C ALA A 452 -3.84 -7.54 -11.24
N LEU A 453 -3.92 -7.82 -12.55
CA LEU A 453 -3.10 -7.13 -13.56
C LEU A 453 -3.40 -5.62 -13.59
N GLY A 454 -4.68 -5.24 -13.50
CA GLY A 454 -5.10 -3.85 -13.36
C GLY A 454 -4.48 -3.17 -12.15
N HIS A 455 -4.53 -3.83 -10.98
CA HIS A 455 -3.93 -3.36 -9.75
C HIS A 455 -2.42 -3.15 -9.89
N ALA A 456 -1.70 -4.12 -10.45
CA ALA A 456 -0.26 -4.03 -10.70
C ALA A 456 0.09 -2.85 -11.62
N LEU A 457 -0.62 -2.70 -12.75
CA LEU A 457 -0.39 -1.60 -13.69
C LEU A 457 -0.71 -0.24 -13.05
N GLN A 458 -1.81 -0.14 -12.29
CA GLN A 458 -2.15 1.08 -11.57
C GLN A 458 -1.05 1.47 -10.60
N ALA A 459 -0.51 0.53 -9.84
CA ALA A 459 0.58 0.79 -8.93
C ALA A 459 1.86 1.23 -9.66
N GLY A 460 2.23 0.52 -10.73
CA GLY A 460 3.43 0.79 -11.52
C GLY A 460 3.40 2.10 -12.34
N THR A 461 2.21 2.65 -12.61
CA THR A 461 2.08 3.92 -13.35
C THR A 461 1.87 5.12 -12.43
N THR A 462 1.14 4.95 -11.32
CA THR A 462 0.79 6.05 -10.42
C THR A 462 1.78 6.22 -9.27
N GLY A 463 2.63 5.22 -8.99
CA GLY A 463 3.58 5.24 -7.88
C GLY A 463 2.93 5.12 -6.50
N VAL A 464 1.64 4.75 -6.42
CA VAL A 464 0.90 4.48 -5.18
C VAL A 464 0.19 3.14 -5.28
N ALA A 465 0.00 2.45 -4.15
CA ALA A 465 -0.70 1.16 -4.15
C ALA A 465 -2.14 1.29 -4.68
N TRP A 466 -2.66 0.25 -5.32
CA TRP A 466 -4.00 0.30 -5.93
C TRP A 466 -5.11 0.54 -4.89
N ASP A 467 -4.90 0.06 -3.67
CA ASP A 467 -5.78 0.12 -2.51
C ASP A 467 -5.40 1.24 -1.53
N ALA A 468 -4.52 2.16 -1.94
CA ALA A 468 -4.16 3.31 -1.13
C ALA A 468 -5.43 4.11 -0.75
N PRO A 469 -5.57 4.59 0.50
CA PRO A 469 -6.74 5.35 0.92
C PRO A 469 -7.02 6.55 0.02
N ASN A 470 -8.30 6.86 -0.18
CA ASN A 470 -8.73 8.03 -0.95
C ASN A 470 -8.05 9.31 -0.42
N GLY A 471 -7.52 10.12 -1.35
CA GLY A 471 -6.78 11.33 -1.01
C GLY A 471 -5.29 11.13 -0.74
N THR A 472 -4.77 9.90 -0.88
CA THR A 472 -3.32 9.65 -0.89
C THR A 472 -2.65 10.54 -1.96
N PRO A 473 -1.67 11.39 -1.60
CA PRO A 473 -0.99 12.23 -2.57
C PRO A 473 -0.25 11.37 -3.60
N LEU A 474 -0.46 11.67 -4.89
CA LEU A 474 0.30 11.03 -5.96
C LEU A 474 1.70 11.67 -6.09
N PRO A 475 2.76 10.87 -6.25
CA PRO A 475 4.07 11.40 -6.63
C PRO A 475 4.04 11.92 -8.07
N GLN A 476 4.93 12.87 -8.38
CA GLN A 476 5.14 13.30 -9.76
C GLN A 476 5.59 12.13 -10.63
N HIS A 477 5.11 12.09 -11.87
CA HIS A 477 5.46 11.03 -12.81
C HIS A 477 6.95 11.10 -13.18
N THR A 478 7.56 9.92 -13.26
CA THR A 478 8.96 9.69 -13.62
C THR A 478 9.05 9.04 -14.99
N GLU A 479 10.24 9.00 -15.62
CA GLU A 479 10.38 8.31 -16.91
C GLU A 479 10.02 6.81 -16.82
N ALA A 480 10.31 6.15 -15.69
CA ALA A 480 9.98 4.74 -15.50
C ALA A 480 8.46 4.51 -15.44
N THR A 481 7.73 5.31 -14.66
CA THR A 481 6.27 5.22 -14.58
C THR A 481 5.61 5.62 -15.91
N ASN A 482 6.17 6.63 -16.59
CA ASN A 482 5.75 7.06 -17.93
C ASN A 482 5.90 5.94 -18.95
N ASP A 483 6.99 5.18 -18.87
CA ASP A 483 7.24 4.05 -19.76
C ASP A 483 6.17 2.96 -19.59
N VAL A 484 5.82 2.61 -18.35
CA VAL A 484 4.71 1.69 -18.08
C VAL A 484 3.40 2.25 -18.63
N MET A 485 3.11 3.54 -18.44
CA MET A 485 1.88 4.16 -18.96
C MET A 485 1.83 4.15 -20.49
N ARG A 486 2.96 4.39 -21.19
CA ARG A 486 3.04 4.25 -22.65
C ARG A 486 2.70 2.82 -23.08
N GLN A 487 3.27 1.81 -22.42
CA GLN A 487 2.98 0.41 -22.72
C GLN A 487 1.48 0.08 -22.52
N VAL A 488 0.85 0.61 -21.47
CA VAL A 488 -0.59 0.46 -21.21
C VAL A 488 -1.42 1.09 -22.34
N VAL A 489 -1.12 2.34 -22.70
CA VAL A 489 -1.83 3.05 -23.77
C VAL A 489 -1.66 2.33 -25.09
N ASP A 490 -0.44 1.93 -25.46
CA ASP A 490 -0.18 1.20 -26.69
C ASP A 490 -0.92 -0.14 -26.73
N LYS A 491 -0.96 -0.87 -25.60
CA LYS A 491 -1.58 -2.19 -25.55
C LYS A 491 -3.09 -2.13 -25.64
N PHE A 492 -3.72 -1.32 -24.78
CA PHE A 492 -5.17 -1.31 -24.63
C PHE A 492 -5.85 -0.26 -25.50
N GLY A 493 -5.17 0.84 -25.79
CA GLY A 493 -5.62 1.84 -26.75
C GLY A 493 -5.38 1.43 -28.21
N GLY A 494 -4.27 0.74 -28.49
CA GLY A 494 -4.01 0.13 -29.80
C GLY A 494 -4.85 -1.12 -30.08
N ASN A 495 -5.40 -1.75 -29.04
CA ASN A 495 -6.35 -2.86 -29.18
C ASN A 495 -7.51 -2.80 -28.15
N PRO A 496 -8.49 -1.89 -28.35
CA PRO A 496 -9.61 -1.71 -27.43
C PRO A 496 -10.45 -2.97 -27.17
N SER A 497 -10.47 -3.92 -28.10
CA SER A 497 -11.23 -5.18 -27.96
C SER A 497 -10.79 -6.03 -26.76
N LEU A 498 -9.60 -5.78 -26.21
CA LEU A 498 -9.14 -6.41 -24.98
C LEU A 498 -9.95 -6.00 -23.74
N ILE A 499 -10.52 -4.80 -23.75
CA ILE A 499 -11.16 -4.16 -22.58
C ILE A 499 -12.61 -3.71 -22.84
N GLN A 500 -13.02 -3.69 -24.12
CA GLN A 500 -14.32 -3.18 -24.57
C GLN A 500 -15.28 -4.31 -24.97
N GLY A 501 -16.49 -4.29 -24.39
CA GLY A 501 -17.59 -5.21 -24.71
C GLY A 501 -17.72 -6.40 -23.74
N ASP A 502 -18.90 -7.02 -23.70
CA ASP A 502 -19.30 -8.01 -22.67
C ASP A 502 -18.45 -9.30 -22.64
N GLY A 503 -17.65 -9.57 -23.68
CA GLY A 503 -16.74 -10.72 -23.76
C GLY A 503 -15.26 -10.36 -23.72
N ALA A 504 -14.91 -9.09 -23.48
CA ALA A 504 -13.53 -8.66 -23.48
C ALA A 504 -12.74 -9.30 -22.32
N PRO A 505 -11.59 -9.94 -22.60
CA PRO A 505 -10.86 -10.75 -21.63
C PRO A 505 -10.33 -9.95 -20.44
N PHE A 506 -10.11 -8.64 -20.62
CA PHE A 506 -9.52 -7.76 -19.61
C PHE A 506 -10.48 -6.68 -19.11
N ARG A 507 -11.78 -6.75 -19.42
CA ARG A 507 -12.77 -5.75 -19.00
C ARG A 507 -12.77 -5.46 -17.49
N ALA A 508 -12.44 -6.46 -16.66
CA ALA A 508 -12.42 -6.32 -15.20
C ALA A 508 -11.32 -5.36 -14.68
N MET A 509 -10.37 -4.92 -15.51
CA MET A 509 -9.35 -3.94 -15.13
C MET A 509 -9.71 -2.49 -15.51
N ASN A 510 -10.88 -2.25 -16.12
CA ASN A 510 -11.25 -0.92 -16.62
C ASN A 510 -11.21 0.17 -15.55
N GLY A 511 -11.59 -0.15 -14.30
CA GLY A 511 -11.44 0.78 -13.17
C GLY A 511 -10.00 1.23 -12.93
N SER A 512 -9.04 0.28 -12.98
CA SER A 512 -7.61 0.60 -12.87
C SER A 512 -7.10 1.39 -14.07
N LEU A 513 -7.49 1.03 -15.29
CA LEU A 513 -7.15 1.80 -16.50
C LEU A 513 -7.67 3.24 -16.42
N ALA A 514 -8.88 3.43 -15.88
CA ALA A 514 -9.46 4.75 -15.65
C ALA A 514 -8.68 5.55 -14.60
N ASN A 515 -8.28 4.93 -13.49
CA ASN A 515 -7.44 5.57 -12.46
C ASN A 515 -6.08 6.00 -13.02
N MET A 516 -5.44 5.16 -13.85
CA MET A 516 -4.19 5.50 -14.55
C MET A 516 -4.40 6.68 -15.50
N THR A 517 -5.43 6.60 -16.34
CA THR A 517 -5.78 7.67 -17.31
C THR A 517 -6.09 8.98 -16.59
N ALA A 518 -6.77 8.93 -15.44
CA ALA A 518 -7.04 10.09 -14.59
C ALA A 518 -5.77 10.70 -14.01
N SER A 519 -4.84 9.88 -13.51
CA SER A 519 -3.54 10.37 -13.03
C SER A 519 -2.73 11.06 -14.14
N TYR A 520 -2.79 10.53 -15.36
CA TYR A 520 -2.11 11.05 -16.55
C TYR A 520 -3.00 11.99 -17.40
N ILE A 521 -4.06 12.58 -16.83
CA ILE A 521 -5.02 13.35 -17.63
C ILE A 521 -4.37 14.55 -18.34
N GLY A 522 -3.30 15.13 -17.77
CA GLY A 522 -2.51 16.15 -18.44
C GLY A 522 -1.84 15.66 -19.73
N ASP A 523 -1.20 14.50 -19.67
CA ASP A 523 -0.59 13.83 -20.82
C ASP A 523 -1.64 13.38 -21.84
N VAL A 524 -2.80 12.92 -21.38
CA VAL A 524 -3.95 12.58 -22.26
C VAL A 524 -4.39 13.81 -23.05
N ASN A 525 -4.61 14.95 -22.37
CA ASN A 525 -4.95 16.20 -23.04
C ASN A 525 -3.85 16.61 -24.02
N GLN A 526 -2.58 16.50 -23.63
CA GLN A 526 -1.45 16.85 -24.50
C GLN A 526 -1.40 15.96 -25.76
N ALA A 527 -1.66 14.66 -25.64
CA ALA A 527 -1.59 13.70 -26.74
C ALA A 527 -2.71 13.88 -27.78
N VAL A 528 -3.93 14.22 -27.34
CA VAL A 528 -5.08 14.37 -28.25
C VAL A 528 -5.30 15.82 -28.73
N SER A 529 -4.61 16.79 -28.13
CA SER A 529 -4.75 18.22 -28.45
C SER A 529 -4.25 18.61 -29.84
N PHE A 530 -5.07 19.37 -30.56
CA PHE A 530 -4.67 20.07 -31.79
C PHE A 530 -5.00 21.58 -31.80
N PRO A 531 -4.16 22.43 -32.45
CA PRO A 531 -2.91 22.08 -33.14
C PRO A 531 -1.78 21.70 -32.17
N ALA A 532 -0.92 20.76 -32.60
CA ALA A 532 0.19 20.24 -31.81
C ALA A 532 1.22 21.33 -31.43
N GLY A 533 1.81 21.21 -30.24
CA GLY A 533 2.88 22.11 -29.77
C GLY A 533 2.48 23.17 -28.73
N SER A 534 1.23 23.16 -28.24
CA SER A 534 0.81 24.01 -27.12
C SER A 534 0.99 23.26 -25.80
N HIS A 535 1.95 23.70 -24.97
CA HIS A 535 2.32 23.02 -23.72
C HIS A 535 1.27 23.25 -22.64
N LEU A 536 0.26 22.38 -22.57
CA LEU A 536 -0.47 22.17 -21.33
C LEU A 536 0.50 21.56 -20.29
N SER A 537 0.36 21.94 -19.02
CA SER A 537 1.20 21.38 -17.97
C SER A 537 0.82 19.94 -17.64
N VAL A 538 1.82 19.10 -17.48
CA VAL A 538 1.70 17.71 -17.01
C VAL A 538 2.21 17.59 -15.58
N PHE A 539 1.90 16.47 -14.91
CA PHE A 539 2.27 16.26 -13.51
C PHE A 539 3.62 15.51 -13.38
N GLY A 540 4.72 16.20 -13.67
CA GLY A 540 6.07 15.63 -13.67
C GLY A 540 6.70 15.67 -15.04
N ALA A 541 7.38 14.59 -15.44
CA ALA A 541 7.92 14.46 -16.79
C ALA A 541 6.82 14.08 -17.80
N PRO A 542 6.78 14.64 -19.02
CA PRO A 542 5.79 14.28 -20.03
C PRO A 542 5.97 12.84 -20.50
N ALA A 543 4.89 12.06 -20.54
CA ALA A 543 4.89 10.68 -20.98
C ALA A 543 5.05 10.54 -22.50
N ASN A 544 4.62 11.54 -23.27
CA ASN A 544 4.61 11.55 -24.74
C ASN A 544 3.81 10.37 -25.32
N LEU A 545 2.54 10.26 -24.90
CA LEU A 545 1.64 9.19 -25.32
C LEU A 545 1.34 9.26 -26.84
N ASP A 546 1.17 8.10 -27.47
CA ASP A 546 0.70 8.03 -28.85
C ASP A 546 -0.75 8.51 -28.95
N GLN A 547 -1.03 9.37 -29.93
CA GLN A 547 -2.33 10.01 -30.06
C GLN A 547 -3.46 9.02 -30.39
N ASN A 548 -3.24 8.12 -31.34
CA ASN A 548 -4.28 7.20 -31.80
C ASN A 548 -4.61 6.18 -30.72
N HIS A 549 -3.57 5.68 -30.04
CA HIS A 549 -3.74 4.76 -28.93
C HIS A 549 -4.39 5.48 -27.72
N THR A 550 -4.00 6.72 -27.42
CA THR A 550 -4.65 7.51 -26.36
C THR A 550 -6.13 7.72 -26.67
N PHE A 551 -6.47 8.08 -27.91
CA PHE A 551 -7.86 8.16 -28.35
C PHE A 551 -8.59 6.83 -28.12
N GLY A 552 -8.03 5.71 -28.61
CA GLY A 552 -8.63 4.38 -28.48
C GLY A 552 -8.89 3.96 -27.03
N LEU A 553 -7.97 4.31 -26.11
CA LEU A 553 -8.13 4.01 -24.69
C LEU A 553 -9.25 4.86 -24.05
N VAL A 554 -9.21 6.18 -24.23
CA VAL A 554 -10.23 7.10 -23.66
C VAL A 554 -11.62 6.75 -24.21
N ASP A 555 -11.70 6.43 -25.50
CA ASP A 555 -12.91 6.02 -26.20
C ASP A 555 -13.50 4.71 -25.67
N ALA A 556 -12.64 3.72 -25.36
CA ALA A 556 -13.03 2.46 -24.75
C ALA A 556 -13.51 2.63 -23.30
N LEU A 557 -12.78 3.41 -22.49
CA LEU A 557 -13.15 3.69 -21.11
C LEU A 557 -14.43 4.51 -21.01
N GLY A 558 -14.68 5.40 -21.97
CA GLY A 558 -15.92 6.18 -22.02
C GLY A 558 -17.20 5.33 -22.17
N GLN A 559 -17.10 4.07 -22.62
CA GLN A 559 -18.24 3.15 -22.74
C GLN A 559 -18.60 2.42 -21.44
N ASP A 560 -17.76 2.49 -20.42
CA ASP A 560 -18.00 1.91 -19.10
C ASP A 560 -18.37 3.03 -18.10
N PRO A 561 -19.55 2.99 -17.44
CA PRO A 561 -20.00 4.07 -16.58
C PRO A 561 -19.02 4.47 -15.48
N GLY A 562 -18.44 3.48 -14.78
CA GLY A 562 -17.49 3.73 -13.70
C GLY A 562 -16.22 4.42 -14.23
N SER A 563 -15.67 3.87 -15.31
CA SER A 563 -14.47 4.40 -15.96
C SER A 563 -14.68 5.81 -16.52
N TYR A 564 -15.83 6.06 -17.17
CA TYR A 564 -16.24 7.39 -17.63
C TYR A 564 -16.29 8.38 -16.47
N GLY A 565 -16.94 8.03 -15.36
CA GLY A 565 -17.06 8.92 -14.20
C GLY A 565 -15.69 9.33 -13.64
N THR A 566 -14.77 8.37 -13.53
CA THR A 566 -13.39 8.61 -13.09
C THR A 566 -12.63 9.56 -14.04
N VAL A 567 -12.61 9.27 -15.34
CA VAL A 567 -11.85 10.06 -16.32
C VAL A 567 -12.48 11.43 -16.55
N GLN A 568 -13.81 11.53 -16.61
CA GLN A 568 -14.52 12.81 -16.76
C GLN A 568 -14.30 13.72 -15.56
N GLN A 569 -14.30 13.20 -14.32
CA GLN A 569 -14.02 14.02 -13.15
C GLN A 569 -12.56 14.46 -13.09
N ALA A 570 -11.61 13.59 -13.47
CA ALA A 570 -10.22 14.00 -13.63
C ALA A 570 -10.07 15.14 -14.65
N GLN A 571 -10.76 15.02 -15.79
CA GLN A 571 -10.79 16.05 -16.83
C GLN A 571 -11.35 17.39 -16.32
N ASN A 572 -12.44 17.35 -15.56
CA ASN A 572 -13.05 18.55 -14.96
C ASN A 572 -12.08 19.26 -14.01
N GLY A 573 -11.43 18.50 -13.11
CA GLY A 573 -10.43 19.03 -12.18
C GLY A 573 -9.21 19.62 -12.90
N TYR A 574 -8.74 18.93 -13.94
CA TYR A 574 -7.62 19.37 -14.76
C TYR A 574 -7.93 20.66 -15.53
N LEU A 575 -9.07 20.71 -16.22
CA LEU A 575 -9.55 21.88 -16.95
C LEU A 575 -9.65 23.09 -16.02
N ALA A 576 -10.27 22.92 -14.85
CA ALA A 576 -10.39 23.98 -13.86
C ALA A 576 -9.02 24.46 -13.35
N GLY A 577 -8.09 23.54 -13.07
CA GLY A 577 -6.75 23.86 -12.63
C GLY A 577 -5.94 24.62 -13.70
N GLN A 578 -6.05 24.22 -14.97
CA GLN A 578 -5.38 24.90 -16.07
C GLN A 578 -5.95 26.30 -16.33
N ILE A 579 -7.28 26.44 -16.30
CA ILE A 579 -7.95 27.74 -16.39
C ILE A 579 -7.48 28.65 -15.23
N GLN A 580 -7.40 28.12 -14.00
CA GLN A 580 -6.88 28.85 -12.85
C GLN A 580 -5.45 29.34 -13.08
N ASN A 581 -4.56 28.46 -13.54
CA ASN A 581 -3.17 28.80 -13.82
C ASN A 581 -3.07 29.92 -14.88
N GLU A 582 -3.73 29.73 -16.02
CA GLU A 582 -3.65 30.65 -17.18
C GLU A 582 -4.33 32.00 -16.93
N ALA A 583 -5.39 32.06 -16.11
CA ALA A 583 -6.04 33.31 -15.73
C ALA A 583 -5.09 34.27 -14.98
N HIS A 584 -4.04 33.74 -14.36
CA HIS A 584 -3.06 34.49 -13.57
C HIS A 584 -1.71 34.64 -14.27
N GLN A 585 -1.55 34.11 -15.50
CA GLN A 585 -0.34 34.29 -16.29
C GLN A 585 -0.34 35.66 -17.01
N PRO A 586 0.82 36.30 -17.20
CA PRO A 586 0.93 37.49 -18.03
C PRO A 586 0.67 37.14 -19.50
N GLY A 587 -0.18 37.92 -20.19
CA GLY A 587 -0.44 37.75 -21.61
C GLY A 587 -1.89 38.03 -22.01
N ASP A 588 -2.29 37.48 -23.17
CA ASP A 588 -3.68 37.52 -23.61
C ASP A 588 -4.48 36.41 -22.90
N VAL A 589 -5.02 36.75 -21.72
CA VAL A 589 -5.82 35.84 -20.89
C VAL A 589 -6.98 35.24 -21.68
N ASN A 590 -7.66 36.01 -22.54
CA ASN A 590 -8.77 35.49 -23.32
C ASN A 590 -8.32 34.41 -24.32
N ALA A 591 -7.21 34.64 -25.02
CA ALA A 591 -6.65 33.63 -25.93
C ALA A 591 -6.16 32.38 -25.19
N ASN A 592 -5.50 32.54 -24.04
CA ASN A 592 -5.00 31.42 -23.24
C ASN A 592 -6.14 30.55 -22.69
N LEU A 593 -7.16 31.17 -22.09
CA LEU A 593 -8.31 30.45 -21.55
C LEU A 593 -9.13 29.76 -22.65
N ALA A 594 -9.34 30.43 -23.79
CA ALA A 594 -10.02 29.82 -24.93
C ALA A 594 -9.25 28.60 -25.48
N ARG A 595 -7.91 28.68 -25.54
CA ARG A 595 -7.06 27.56 -25.95
C ARG A 595 -7.21 26.37 -24.98
N VAL A 596 -7.07 26.59 -23.68
CA VAL A 596 -7.23 25.53 -22.65
C VAL A 596 -8.62 24.90 -22.74
N ALA A 597 -9.67 25.71 -22.85
CA ALA A 597 -11.04 25.23 -22.99
C ALA A 597 -11.24 24.39 -24.26
N SER A 598 -10.67 24.81 -25.39
CA SER A 598 -10.72 24.03 -26.63
C SER A 598 -9.97 22.71 -26.53
N GLN A 599 -8.81 22.68 -25.87
CA GLN A 599 -8.06 21.44 -25.65
C GLN A 599 -8.82 20.49 -24.70
N GLY A 600 -9.38 21.03 -23.62
CA GLY A 600 -10.17 20.23 -22.68
C GLY A 600 -11.44 19.66 -23.30
N GLY A 601 -12.11 20.46 -24.14
CA GLY A 601 -13.28 20.00 -24.89
C GLY A 601 -12.98 18.82 -25.81
N GLN A 602 -11.76 18.69 -26.37
CA GLN A 602 -11.41 17.55 -27.23
C GLN A 602 -11.50 16.22 -26.48
N VAL A 603 -11.01 16.16 -25.24
CA VAL A 603 -11.14 14.96 -24.38
C VAL A 603 -12.61 14.69 -24.04
N ASP A 604 -13.36 15.73 -23.68
CA ASP A 604 -14.80 15.60 -23.37
C ASP A 604 -15.60 15.04 -24.56
N GLY A 605 -15.24 15.44 -25.79
CA GLY A 605 -15.84 14.93 -27.02
C GLY A 605 -15.62 13.43 -27.20
N ILE A 606 -14.40 12.95 -26.95
CA ILE A 606 -14.06 11.51 -27.02
C ILE A 606 -14.85 10.74 -25.96
N LEU A 607 -14.86 11.21 -24.72
CA LEU A 607 -15.60 10.58 -23.61
C LEU A 607 -17.10 10.53 -23.89
N ALA A 608 -17.70 11.61 -24.39
CA ALA A 608 -19.11 11.66 -24.74
C ALA A 608 -19.48 10.69 -25.87
N ASN A 609 -18.59 10.50 -26.87
CA ASN A 609 -18.76 9.50 -27.92
C ASN A 609 -18.69 8.06 -27.38
N GLY A 610 -17.77 7.82 -26.43
CA GLY A 610 -17.71 6.60 -25.62
C GLY A 610 -19.03 6.33 -24.92
N ARG A 611 -19.51 7.28 -24.11
CA ARG A 611 -20.78 7.15 -23.36
C ARG A 611 -21.95 6.87 -24.28
N ALA A 612 -22.06 7.59 -25.40
CA ALA A 612 -23.13 7.39 -26.36
C ALA A 612 -23.16 5.96 -26.91
N ARG A 613 -21.99 5.38 -27.24
CA ARG A 613 -21.89 3.97 -27.67
C ARG A 613 -22.18 2.99 -26.54
N GLY A 614 -21.74 3.27 -25.30
CA GLY A 614 -22.07 2.46 -24.14
C GLY A 614 -23.57 2.39 -23.87
N VAL A 615 -24.26 3.54 -23.89
CA VAL A 615 -25.72 3.63 -23.72
C VAL A 615 -26.45 2.95 -24.89
N ALA A 616 -25.96 3.07 -26.12
CA ALA A 616 -26.54 2.40 -27.27
C ALA A 616 -26.50 0.86 -27.15
N GLN A 617 -25.43 0.32 -26.54
CA GLN A 617 -25.26 -1.12 -26.33
C GLN A 617 -26.07 -1.63 -25.12
N ALA A 618 -26.02 -0.93 -23.99
CA ALA A 618 -26.64 -1.36 -22.73
C ALA A 618 -28.10 -0.91 -22.55
N GLY A 619 -28.57 0.05 -23.36
CA GLY A 619 -29.90 0.67 -23.26
C GLY A 619 -29.96 1.86 -22.31
N TRP A 620 -31.02 2.67 -22.42
CA TRP A 620 -31.20 3.95 -21.71
C TRP A 620 -31.08 3.87 -20.19
N ALA A 621 -31.45 2.74 -19.58
CA ALA A 621 -31.39 2.58 -18.13
C ALA A 621 -29.95 2.65 -17.58
N SER A 622 -28.93 2.48 -18.44
CA SER A 622 -27.53 2.64 -18.08
C SER A 622 -27.12 4.09 -17.80
N ASP A 623 -27.90 5.08 -18.26
CA ASP A 623 -27.54 6.50 -18.13
C ASP A 623 -27.49 6.97 -16.66
N ALA A 624 -28.38 6.41 -15.83
CA ALA A 624 -28.35 6.63 -14.38
C ALA A 624 -27.03 6.17 -13.74
N ALA A 625 -26.40 5.11 -14.28
CA ALA A 625 -25.11 4.63 -13.79
C ALA A 625 -23.98 5.59 -14.17
N TYR A 626 -24.04 6.25 -15.33
CA TYR A 626 -23.08 7.30 -15.71
C TYR A 626 -23.22 8.52 -14.80
N ASN A 627 -24.44 9.00 -14.54
CA ASN A 627 -24.67 10.11 -13.63
C ASN A 627 -24.17 9.78 -12.20
N GLN A 628 -24.49 8.59 -11.70
CA GLN A 628 -24.00 8.12 -10.40
C GLN A 628 -22.46 8.04 -10.35
N ALA A 629 -21.83 7.60 -11.43
CA ALA A 629 -20.37 7.52 -11.50
C ALA A 629 -19.71 8.90 -11.50
N ILE A 630 -20.31 9.91 -12.15
CA ILE A 630 -19.87 11.31 -12.05
C ILE A 630 -19.90 11.76 -10.58
N ASP A 631 -21.02 11.53 -9.89
CA ASP A 631 -21.23 12.00 -8.51
C ASP A 631 -20.26 11.32 -7.52
N SER A 632 -19.99 10.03 -7.74
CA SER A 632 -19.14 9.22 -6.87
C SER A 632 -17.65 9.52 -6.99
N ASN A 633 -17.21 10.23 -8.04
CA ASN A 633 -15.79 10.46 -8.35
C ASN A 633 -15.30 11.91 -8.17
N THR A 634 -16.08 12.77 -7.51
CA THR A 634 -15.70 14.19 -7.27
C THR A 634 -14.38 14.36 -6.51
N GLY A 635 -14.02 13.40 -5.64
CA GLY A 635 -12.73 13.40 -4.94
C GLY A 635 -11.50 13.33 -5.87
N ILE A 636 -11.63 12.68 -7.03
CA ILE A 636 -10.57 12.60 -8.05
C ILE A 636 -10.34 13.98 -8.67
N ALA A 637 -11.41 14.69 -9.03
CA ALA A 637 -11.32 16.05 -9.58
C ALA A 637 -10.58 17.01 -8.64
N ASN A 638 -10.87 16.96 -7.33
CA ASN A 638 -10.18 17.77 -6.31
C ASN A 638 -8.68 17.44 -6.23
N THR A 639 -8.34 16.15 -6.32
CA THR A 639 -6.95 15.67 -6.31
C THR A 639 -6.19 16.18 -7.53
N ILE A 640 -6.76 16.05 -8.73
CA ILE A 640 -6.16 16.50 -9.99
C ILE A 640 -6.05 18.03 -10.07
N TYR A 641 -7.07 18.76 -9.62
CA TYR A 641 -7.01 20.23 -9.53
C TYR A 641 -5.81 20.67 -8.69
N SER A 642 -5.63 20.05 -7.52
CA SER A 642 -4.53 20.34 -6.60
C SER A 642 -3.15 20.03 -7.19
N GLN A 643 -3.04 18.95 -7.97
CA GLN A 643 -1.81 18.61 -8.71
C GLN A 643 -1.50 19.63 -9.81
N THR A 644 -2.53 20.07 -10.53
CA THR A 644 -2.40 20.99 -11.67
C THR A 644 -1.99 22.40 -11.26
N VAL A 645 -2.55 22.93 -10.18
CA VAL A 645 -2.22 24.28 -9.67
C VAL A 645 -0.87 24.31 -8.93
N GLY A 646 -0.28 23.14 -8.63
CA GLY A 646 1.05 23.02 -8.03
C GLY A 646 1.05 23.38 -6.54
N GLY A 647 0.56 22.49 -5.69
CA GLY A 647 0.98 22.38 -4.28
C GLY A 647 1.09 23.68 -3.47
N VAL A 648 0.12 24.59 -3.55
CA VAL A 648 0.04 25.79 -2.68
C VAL A 648 -0.48 25.44 -1.27
N VAL A 649 -0.77 24.18 -0.97
CA VAL A 649 -1.29 23.75 0.35
C VAL A 649 -0.23 23.78 1.47
N GLY A 650 1.05 24.04 1.16
CA GLY A 650 2.14 24.03 2.16
C GLY A 650 2.85 25.35 2.47
N LYS A 651 2.68 26.43 1.69
CA LYS A 651 3.54 27.64 1.81
C LYS A 651 2.86 29.01 1.58
N VAL A 652 1.53 29.09 1.66
CA VAL A 652 0.86 30.38 1.84
C VAL A 652 0.10 30.34 3.17
N PRO A 653 0.71 30.78 4.30
CA PRO A 653 -0.09 31.17 5.45
C PRO A 653 -0.88 32.40 5.02
N ILE A 654 -2.22 32.34 5.18
CA ILE A 654 -3.25 33.29 4.72
C ILE A 654 -3.94 32.84 3.42
N LEU A 655 -4.83 31.84 3.51
CA LEU A 655 -6.17 31.77 2.89
C LEU A 655 -6.81 30.46 3.39
N GLY A 656 -7.60 30.56 4.46
CA GLY A 656 -8.10 29.40 5.24
C GLY A 656 -9.19 28.56 4.57
N ASP A 657 -9.76 27.65 5.35
CA ASP A 657 -10.76 26.59 5.04
C ASP A 657 -11.92 26.96 4.08
N ILE A 658 -12.13 28.24 3.76
CA ILE A 658 -13.20 28.77 2.91
C ILE A 658 -12.89 28.65 1.39
N ALA A 659 -11.62 28.48 0.99
CA ALA A 659 -11.24 28.36 -0.43
C ALA A 659 -11.48 26.94 -1.00
N ASN A 660 -11.30 25.89 -0.18
CA ASN A 660 -11.50 24.51 -0.61
C ASN A 660 -12.98 24.18 -0.87
N ASP A 661 -13.89 24.74 -0.07
CA ASP A 661 -15.34 24.52 -0.24
C ASP A 661 -15.86 25.13 -1.56
N GLN A 662 -15.33 26.28 -1.98
CA GLN A 662 -15.73 26.92 -3.24
C GLN A 662 -15.25 26.15 -4.46
N VAL A 663 -14.00 25.67 -4.44
CA VAL A 663 -13.45 24.84 -5.53
C VAL A 663 -14.19 23.52 -5.61
N SER A 664 -14.45 22.87 -4.47
CA SER A 664 -15.21 21.62 -4.43
C SER A 664 -16.66 21.82 -4.92
N GLY A 665 -17.32 22.92 -4.55
CA GLY A 665 -18.65 23.25 -5.03
C GLY A 665 -18.70 23.49 -6.55
N MET A 666 -17.74 24.24 -7.09
CA MET A 666 -17.58 24.42 -8.53
C MET A 666 -17.38 23.08 -9.25
N ILE A 667 -16.50 22.22 -8.75
CA ILE A 667 -16.24 20.90 -9.34
C ILE A 667 -17.52 20.03 -9.34
N THR A 668 -18.30 20.08 -8.26
CA THR A 668 -19.61 19.41 -8.20
C THR A 668 -20.57 19.96 -9.26
N ASP A 669 -20.68 21.29 -9.39
CA ASP A 669 -21.56 21.91 -10.40
C ASP A 669 -21.13 21.57 -11.84
N ILE A 670 -19.81 21.57 -12.10
CA ILE A 670 -19.24 21.12 -13.36
C ILE A 670 -19.63 19.67 -13.63
N GLY A 671 -19.43 18.76 -12.67
CA GLY A 671 -19.82 17.36 -12.79
C GLY A 671 -21.32 17.19 -13.13
N ASN A 672 -22.17 17.88 -12.39
CA ASN A 672 -23.62 17.88 -12.59
C ASN A 672 -24.04 18.34 -14.00
N SER A 673 -23.26 19.21 -14.64
CA SER A 673 -23.54 19.65 -16.02
C SER A 673 -23.48 18.52 -17.04
N TYR A 674 -22.70 17.45 -16.78
CA TYR A 674 -22.59 16.26 -17.61
C TYR A 674 -23.66 15.21 -17.30
N HIS A 675 -24.59 15.48 -16.38
CA HIS A 675 -25.74 14.59 -16.20
C HIS A 675 -26.60 14.58 -17.45
N HIS A 676 -27.08 13.39 -17.81
CA HIS A 676 -28.02 13.20 -18.92
C HIS A 676 -29.04 12.15 -18.51
N ASP A 677 -30.29 12.34 -18.91
CA ASP A 677 -31.37 11.40 -18.66
C ASP A 677 -31.96 10.92 -20.00
N SER A 678 -31.50 9.76 -20.43
CA SER A 678 -31.97 9.08 -21.62
C SER A 678 -33.38 8.52 -21.41
N THR A 679 -34.23 8.61 -22.44
CA THR A 679 -35.53 7.94 -22.50
C THR A 679 -35.50 6.83 -23.55
N ALA A 680 -36.49 5.92 -23.52
CA ALA A 680 -36.60 4.86 -24.51
C ALA A 680 -36.60 5.35 -25.98
N GLN A 681 -37.00 6.61 -26.23
CA GLN A 681 -37.02 7.22 -27.57
C GLN A 681 -35.67 7.82 -27.98
N SER A 682 -34.87 8.33 -27.04
CA SER A 682 -33.60 9.03 -27.32
C SER A 682 -32.40 8.12 -27.57
N ILE A 683 -32.43 6.86 -27.11
CA ILE A 683 -31.35 5.87 -27.35
C ILE A 683 -31.11 5.66 -28.85
N SER A 684 -32.17 5.77 -29.65
CA SER A 684 -32.10 5.41 -31.08
C SER A 684 -31.23 6.36 -31.91
N THR A 685 -30.83 7.52 -31.38
CA THR A 685 -30.13 8.54 -32.17
C THR A 685 -28.71 8.88 -31.72
N ASN A 686 -28.22 8.46 -30.52
CA ASN A 686 -26.93 8.87 -29.91
C ASN A 686 -26.65 10.39 -29.81
N THR A 687 -27.44 11.19 -30.51
CA THR A 687 -27.22 12.60 -30.83
C THR A 687 -27.51 13.46 -29.62
N ASP A 688 -28.45 13.04 -28.76
CA ASP A 688 -28.84 13.80 -27.57
C ASP A 688 -27.74 13.80 -26.51
N ILE A 689 -27.12 12.64 -26.23
CA ILE A 689 -25.96 12.53 -25.30
C ILE A 689 -24.81 13.42 -25.77
N VAL A 690 -24.47 13.35 -27.06
CA VAL A 690 -23.40 14.15 -27.65
C VAL A 690 -23.72 15.64 -27.62
N THR A 691 -24.97 16.03 -27.89
CA THR A 691 -25.43 17.42 -27.86
C THR A 691 -25.42 17.98 -26.44
N SER A 692 -25.93 17.21 -25.46
CA SER A 692 -25.88 17.57 -24.04
C SER A 692 -24.44 17.67 -23.53
N GLY A 693 -23.59 16.70 -23.88
CA GLY A 693 -22.16 16.72 -23.51
C GLY A 693 -21.42 17.93 -24.07
N LYS A 694 -21.74 18.35 -25.31
CA LYS A 694 -21.18 19.58 -25.89
C LYS A 694 -21.55 20.83 -25.09
N ALA A 695 -22.83 20.95 -24.70
CA ALA A 695 -23.30 22.05 -23.87
C ALA A 695 -22.68 22.00 -22.46
N ALA A 696 -22.53 20.80 -21.89
CA ALA A 696 -21.88 20.58 -20.60
C ALA A 696 -20.41 21.03 -20.62
N ALA A 697 -19.64 20.67 -21.65
CA ALA A 697 -18.25 21.12 -21.79
C ALA A 697 -18.12 22.65 -21.88
N ALA A 698 -19.04 23.30 -22.60
CA ALA A 698 -19.11 24.76 -22.66
C ALA A 698 -19.40 25.36 -21.28
N GLN A 699 -20.38 24.81 -20.57
CA GLN A 699 -20.76 25.25 -19.23
C GLN A 699 -19.62 25.03 -18.22
N ALA A 700 -18.98 23.86 -18.24
CA ALA A 700 -17.85 23.50 -17.39
C ALA A 700 -16.70 24.51 -17.50
N ALA A 701 -16.30 24.84 -18.74
CA ALA A 701 -15.25 25.81 -18.98
C ALA A 701 -15.65 27.23 -18.55
N GLN A 702 -16.93 27.59 -18.68
CA GLN A 702 -17.47 28.87 -18.20
C GLN A 702 -17.51 28.95 -16.67
N ASP A 703 -17.91 27.88 -15.98
CA ASP A 703 -17.92 27.77 -14.52
C ASP A 703 -16.50 27.93 -13.96
N ALA A 704 -15.54 27.17 -14.50
CA ALA A 704 -14.13 27.28 -14.17
C ALA A 704 -13.57 28.70 -14.40
N THR A 705 -13.92 29.32 -15.54
CA THR A 705 -13.46 30.68 -15.86
C THR A 705 -14.06 31.72 -14.92
N ARG A 706 -15.34 31.60 -14.57
CA ARG A 706 -15.99 32.50 -13.62
C ARG A 706 -15.26 32.53 -12.28
N GLN A 707 -14.85 31.36 -11.78
CA GLN A 707 -14.10 31.26 -10.54
C GLN A 707 -12.67 31.79 -10.70
N ALA A 708 -11.97 31.41 -11.76
CA ALA A 708 -10.59 31.83 -11.99
C ALA A 708 -10.42 33.33 -12.22
N LEU A 709 -11.44 34.01 -12.75
CA LEU A 709 -11.43 35.46 -12.95
C LEU A 709 -11.76 36.26 -11.69
N LEU A 710 -12.19 35.63 -10.59
CA LEU A 710 -12.40 36.33 -9.32
C LEU A 710 -11.10 37.01 -8.89
N ASN A 711 -11.19 38.30 -8.55
CA ASN A 711 -10.07 39.14 -8.13
C ASN A 711 -9.02 39.48 -9.21
N THR A 712 -9.24 39.11 -10.48
CA THR A 712 -8.36 39.51 -11.61
C THR A 712 -8.69 40.92 -12.15
N GLY A 713 -9.85 41.47 -11.79
CA GLY A 713 -10.36 42.74 -12.32
C GLY A 713 -11.06 42.63 -13.68
N LEU A 714 -11.07 41.44 -14.30
CA LEU A 714 -11.89 41.12 -15.46
C LEU A 714 -13.32 40.75 -15.03
N ASP A 715 -14.31 41.02 -15.88
CA ASP A 715 -15.71 40.65 -15.64
C ASP A 715 -15.89 39.12 -15.77
N PRO A 716 -16.20 38.40 -14.68
CA PRO A 716 -16.38 36.94 -14.72
C PRO A 716 -17.58 36.52 -15.59
N ALA A 717 -18.56 37.40 -15.82
CA ALA A 717 -19.71 37.13 -16.69
C ALA A 717 -19.57 37.77 -18.09
N GLY A 718 -18.38 38.29 -18.41
CA GLY A 718 -18.12 39.05 -19.62
C GLY A 718 -17.84 38.21 -20.87
N GLN A 719 -17.40 38.90 -21.93
CA GLN A 719 -17.12 38.29 -23.23
C GLN A 719 -16.06 37.18 -23.17
N THR A 720 -15.06 37.30 -22.29
CA THR A 720 -14.03 36.26 -22.11
C THR A 720 -14.65 34.92 -21.77
N THR A 721 -15.52 34.86 -20.76
CA THR A 721 -16.22 33.64 -20.35
C THR A 721 -17.07 33.06 -21.48
N ALA A 722 -17.78 33.91 -22.24
CA ALA A 722 -18.55 33.46 -23.40
C ALA A 722 -17.66 32.85 -24.50
N ASN A 723 -16.51 33.46 -24.79
CA ASN A 723 -15.54 32.97 -25.77
C ASN A 723 -14.94 31.62 -25.34
N VAL A 724 -14.63 31.46 -24.06
CA VAL A 724 -14.13 30.19 -23.50
C VAL A 724 -15.14 29.07 -23.72
N GLY A 725 -16.42 29.31 -23.43
CA GLY A 725 -17.47 28.31 -23.69
C GLY A 725 -17.57 27.92 -25.17
N GLN A 726 -17.50 28.90 -26.08
CA GLN A 726 -17.47 28.62 -27.53
C GLN A 726 -16.23 27.84 -27.94
N ALA A 727 -15.08 28.11 -27.34
CA ALA A 727 -13.85 27.39 -27.63
C ALA A 727 -13.92 25.92 -27.16
N ALA A 728 -14.50 25.66 -25.98
CA ALA A 728 -14.80 24.32 -25.51
C ALA A 728 -15.72 23.56 -26.47
N GLU A 729 -16.78 24.21 -26.97
CA GLU A 729 -17.66 23.61 -27.98
C GLU A 729 -16.94 23.21 -29.28
N VAL A 730 -16.03 24.07 -29.76
CA VAL A 730 -15.21 23.80 -30.95
C VAL A 730 -14.25 22.64 -30.69
N GLY A 731 -13.63 22.62 -29.50
CA GLY A 731 -12.80 21.53 -29.02
C GLY A 731 -13.54 20.20 -28.99
N PHE A 732 -14.73 20.20 -28.39
CA PHE A 732 -15.62 19.04 -28.32
C PHE A 732 -15.95 18.47 -29.69
N ALA A 733 -16.32 19.33 -30.65
CA ALA A 733 -16.56 18.89 -32.03
C ALA A 733 -15.30 18.31 -32.70
N ALA A 734 -14.11 18.85 -32.40
CA ALA A 734 -12.84 18.30 -32.90
C ALA A 734 -12.52 16.93 -32.29
N GLY A 735 -12.76 16.73 -30.99
CA GLY A 735 -12.63 15.43 -30.32
C GLY A 735 -13.51 14.35 -30.93
N LEU A 736 -14.78 14.67 -31.22
CA LEU A 736 -15.68 13.79 -31.98
C LEU A 736 -15.14 13.47 -33.39
N GLY A 737 -14.47 14.43 -34.02
CA GLY A 737 -13.90 14.30 -35.36
C GLY A 737 -12.70 13.35 -35.43
N LEU A 738 -12.00 13.10 -34.32
CA LEU A 738 -10.87 12.17 -34.28
C LEU A 738 -11.29 10.75 -34.63
N ASP A 739 -12.47 10.33 -34.19
CA ASP A 739 -13.07 9.01 -34.49
C ASP A 739 -13.12 8.73 -36.00
N LEU A 740 -13.52 9.74 -36.78
CA LEU A 740 -13.62 9.66 -38.24
C LEU A 740 -12.27 9.59 -38.94
N SER A 741 -11.22 10.18 -38.35
CA SER A 741 -9.86 10.14 -38.91
C SER A 741 -9.13 8.83 -38.61
N VAL A 742 -9.32 8.27 -37.42
CA VAL A 742 -8.73 6.98 -37.02
C VAL A 742 -9.36 5.84 -37.81
N HIS A 743 -10.69 5.79 -37.92
CA HIS A 743 -11.39 4.71 -38.65
C HIS A 743 -11.27 4.77 -40.19
N GLN A 744 -10.78 5.88 -40.75
CA GLN A 744 -10.47 5.98 -42.19
C GLN A 744 -9.02 5.61 -42.52
N GLY A 745 -8.10 5.63 -41.54
CA GLY A 745 -6.69 5.26 -41.73
C GLY A 745 -6.42 3.76 -41.80
N ASP A 746 -7.33 2.95 -41.25
CA ASP A 746 -7.24 1.47 -41.23
C ASP A 746 -7.95 0.77 -42.41
N LYS A 747 -8.31 1.52 -43.46
CA LYS A 747 -8.77 1.01 -44.77
C LYS A 747 -7.76 1.32 -45.85
#